data_AF-A0A9D9Y9C8-F1
#
_entry.id   AF-A0A9D9Y9C8-F1
#
_cell.length_a   1.000
_cell.length_b   1.000
_cell.length_c   1.000
_cell.angle_alpha   90.00
_cell.angle_beta   90.00
_cell.angle_gamma   90.00
#
_symmetry.space_group_name_H-M   'P 1'
#
loop_
_entity.id
_entity.type
_entity.pdbx_description
1 polymer ?
#
loop_
_entity_poly.entity_id
_entity_poly.type
_entity_poly.pdbx_seq_one_letter_code
_entity_poly.pdbx_strand_id
1 'polypeptide(L)'
;MNDRFEFGTYSLDLETLECSFNYISVHNGVKRTFVEKLILPYKPSRLNIPQELLDRVLKYLHLTIGVSYFKIFVQDTVVVPYVLSTEEAAFFTILYKKGLGEFYYRNNLSLKKAPIFPSDESIKREPFTLEGSTDNILVGLGGGKDSIVALELLKEQGFAPSVFIVGGEQETALHKSLVEKTKSPAYQVKRILDQQLFSPIQDSYNGHVPVSAIYSLVGYLLALLYHFSYVVVGNEHSSNFGNILFESTEINHQWSKSIEYEHLFQDLCRSSLSPNIVYFSLLRPFYEIRIVEQFMRYPEYLHSFTSCNRAFRIKKPTEQLWCGECPKCVFVFLLCSAFMNPEQIVSVFGQNLFEKEALLPLFKDVLGNGTMKPFDCVGTFEEAKVAFVMAEKHFGDGKIYQYLKPTIEVSQADKDVVFRTVMCDTIPHQFRFSGMKNVLIVGYGKEGRAIEAYLRQIYPQVKLEIADEKTHPDNFSKQELFDIALRSPGVPKEKVKIPSTTGTNLFFALTKNVVVGITGTKGKSTVTTLIGHILKTAGKNIKILGNIGEPLIEELLKQRSTDRIYVVELSSYQLDDLDFSPHIAVVTSLYNDHLDYHGSSERYVDAKKRIIKFQTNNDLFIYNNSFAELKEWSRETRANSKPYDVDFQFDQNAVKLKGPHNIENIQAAITVCRVLGVSDEDIASGLKSYVPLPHRLENIGTLKGITFYDDAIAVIPEATIAALQSLDKVDTLLLGGTDRGYDFTQLEKVVKEKGVRNLVLFPDTGKRMFEKDREDFNILETDSMKEAVTFAYRQTKSGATCLLSTASPSYRLWKNFEEKGDEFKKWVEELGRTS
;
A
#
# COMPACT_ATOMS: atom_id res chain seq x y z
N MET A 1 -30.67 3.59 -42.89
CA MET A 1 -29.37 3.50 -42.15
C MET A 1 -29.63 2.72 -40.90
N ASN A 2 -28.80 1.74 -40.55
CA ASN A 2 -28.97 0.99 -39.30
C ASN A 2 -28.73 1.91 -38.08
N ASP A 3 -29.52 1.69 -37.03
CA ASP A 3 -29.41 2.40 -35.76
C ASP A 3 -28.04 2.14 -35.13
N ARG A 4 -27.35 3.23 -34.77
CA ARG A 4 -26.00 3.15 -34.18
C ARG A 4 -25.62 4.42 -33.44
N PHE A 5 -24.72 4.27 -32.49
CA PHE A 5 -24.06 5.36 -31.79
C PHE A 5 -22.57 5.38 -32.20
N GLU A 6 -22.12 6.47 -32.80
CA GLU A 6 -20.74 6.62 -33.26
C GLU A 6 -20.01 7.65 -32.38
N PHE A 7 -18.82 7.25 -31.92
CA PHE A 7 -17.84 8.17 -31.38
C PHE A 7 -17.19 8.92 -32.55
N GLY A 8 -17.35 10.24 -32.59
CA GLY A 8 -16.80 11.10 -33.65
C GLY A 8 -15.34 11.48 -33.41
N THR A 9 -14.98 12.72 -33.70
CA THR A 9 -13.64 13.24 -33.42
C THR A 9 -13.53 13.80 -31.99
N TYR A 10 -12.31 13.81 -31.47
CA TYR A 10 -11.95 14.57 -30.27
C TYR A 10 -10.71 15.42 -30.56
N SER A 11 -10.54 16.53 -29.85
CA SER A 11 -9.37 17.40 -29.98
C SER A 11 -9.07 18.12 -28.67
N LEU A 12 -7.81 18.52 -28.50
CA LEU A 12 -7.36 19.47 -27.48
C LEU A 12 -6.62 20.60 -28.18
N ASP A 13 -7.11 21.82 -28.01
CA ASP A 13 -6.45 23.04 -28.46
C ASP A 13 -5.93 23.80 -27.23
N LEU A 14 -4.60 23.92 -27.14
CA LEU A 14 -3.91 24.57 -26.03
C LEU A 14 -3.84 26.09 -26.15
N GLU A 15 -4.22 26.66 -27.29
CA GLU A 15 -4.36 28.10 -27.46
C GLU A 15 -5.71 28.57 -26.95
N THR A 16 -6.77 27.87 -27.32
CA THR A 16 -8.13 28.14 -26.83
C THR A 16 -8.44 27.46 -25.49
N LEU A 17 -7.58 26.56 -25.02
CA LEU A 17 -7.75 25.75 -23.82
C LEU A 17 -8.97 24.82 -23.88
N GLU A 18 -9.43 24.50 -25.09
CA GLU A 18 -10.65 23.75 -25.34
C GLU A 18 -10.35 22.28 -25.67
N CYS A 19 -10.92 21.35 -24.91
CA CYS A 19 -11.14 19.98 -25.34
C CYS A 19 -12.53 19.87 -25.97
N SER A 20 -12.65 19.33 -27.18
CA SER A 20 -13.93 19.10 -27.86
C SER A 20 -14.14 17.62 -28.13
N PHE A 21 -15.36 17.13 -27.92
CA PHE A 21 -15.75 15.72 -28.08
C PHE A 21 -17.03 15.62 -28.91
N ASN A 22 -16.96 14.93 -30.05
CA ASN A 22 -18.08 14.80 -30.98
C ASN A 22 -18.72 13.40 -30.91
N TYR A 23 -20.04 13.36 -31.01
CA TYR A 23 -20.83 12.13 -31.01
C TYR A 23 -21.89 12.18 -32.10
N ILE A 24 -22.16 11.04 -32.73
CA ILE A 24 -23.20 10.91 -33.75
C ILE A 24 -24.17 9.82 -33.32
N SER A 25 -25.45 10.12 -33.37
CA SER A 25 -26.51 9.16 -33.12
C SER A 25 -27.39 9.04 -34.36
N VAL A 26 -27.51 7.82 -34.88
CA VAL A 26 -28.46 7.48 -35.93
C VAL A 26 -29.56 6.64 -35.30
N HIS A 27 -30.79 7.14 -35.30
CA HIS A 27 -31.96 6.46 -34.76
C HIS A 27 -33.16 6.67 -35.68
N ASN A 28 -33.83 5.59 -36.09
CA ASN A 28 -34.95 5.62 -37.03
C ASN A 28 -34.63 6.38 -38.33
N GLY A 29 -33.40 6.25 -38.83
CA GLY A 29 -32.92 6.95 -40.02
C GLY A 29 -32.59 8.44 -39.84
N VAL A 30 -32.79 9.01 -38.64
CA VAL A 30 -32.44 10.40 -38.32
C VAL A 30 -31.05 10.46 -37.71
N LYS A 31 -30.14 11.21 -38.36
CA LYS A 31 -28.79 11.49 -37.86
C LYS A 31 -28.80 12.76 -37.00
N ARG A 32 -28.31 12.65 -35.76
CA ARG A 32 -28.05 13.76 -34.84
C ARG A 32 -26.57 13.80 -34.48
N THR A 33 -26.04 15.00 -34.30
CA THR A 33 -24.65 15.22 -33.89
C THR A 33 -24.67 16.00 -32.58
N PHE A 34 -23.81 15.61 -31.64
CA PHE A 34 -23.64 16.27 -30.36
C PHE A 34 -22.19 16.66 -30.16
N VAL A 35 -21.96 17.82 -29.52
CA VAL A 35 -20.64 18.31 -29.18
C VAL A 35 -20.60 18.66 -27.70
N GLU A 36 -19.69 18.03 -26.96
CA GLU A 36 -19.36 18.42 -25.60
C GLU A 36 -17.99 19.08 -25.54
N LYS A 37 -17.86 20.14 -24.74
CA LYS A 37 -16.59 20.84 -24.55
C LYS A 37 -16.17 20.88 -23.09
N LEU A 38 -14.87 20.76 -22.86
CA LEU A 38 -14.22 21.08 -21.58
C LEU A 38 -13.26 22.25 -21.80
N ILE A 39 -13.36 23.30 -20.98
CA ILE A 39 -12.43 24.43 -21.01
C ILE A 39 -11.48 24.30 -19.82
N LEU A 40 -10.19 24.17 -20.12
CA LEU A 40 -9.11 24.06 -19.14
C LEU A 40 -8.87 25.40 -18.42
N PRO A 41 -8.39 25.38 -17.17
CA PRO A 41 -8.27 26.60 -16.35
C PRO A 41 -7.24 27.59 -16.89
N TYR A 42 -6.10 27.10 -17.39
CA TYR A 42 -5.03 27.92 -17.95
C TYR A 42 -4.04 27.09 -18.76
N LYS A 43 -3.21 27.74 -19.58
CA LYS A 43 -2.20 27.07 -20.39
C LYS A 43 -1.14 26.39 -19.49
N PRO A 44 -0.84 25.09 -19.68
CA PRO A 44 0.25 24.42 -18.97
C PRO A 44 1.59 25.13 -19.22
N SER A 45 2.39 25.30 -18.17
CA SER A 45 3.68 26.00 -18.25
C SER A 45 4.74 25.20 -19.02
N ARG A 46 4.67 23.86 -18.99
CA ARG A 46 5.51 22.92 -19.76
C ARG A 46 4.71 21.65 -20.07
N LEU A 47 4.70 21.23 -21.34
CA LEU A 47 4.20 19.93 -21.78
C LEU A 47 5.38 18.99 -22.03
N ASN A 48 5.94 18.42 -20.96
CA ASN A 48 6.87 17.28 -21.08
C ASN A 48 6.07 15.98 -20.93
N ILE A 49 5.10 15.77 -21.82
CA ILE A 49 4.15 14.66 -21.77
C ILE A 49 4.25 13.91 -23.09
N PRO A 50 4.42 12.57 -23.07
CA PRO A 50 4.36 11.78 -24.30
C PRO A 50 3.05 12.03 -25.04
N GLN A 51 3.12 12.43 -26.32
CA GLN A 51 1.93 12.79 -27.11
C GLN A 51 0.91 11.63 -27.17
N GLU A 52 1.41 10.40 -27.22
CA GLU A 52 0.57 9.20 -27.21
C GLU A 52 -0.18 9.03 -25.88
N LEU A 53 0.44 9.32 -24.74
CA LEU A 53 -0.22 9.28 -23.44
C LEU A 53 -1.36 10.31 -23.37
N LEU A 54 -1.11 11.54 -23.81
CA LEU A 54 -2.12 12.59 -23.85
C LEU A 54 -3.30 12.19 -24.77
N ASP A 55 -3.00 11.65 -25.94
CA ASP A 55 -4.01 11.13 -26.87
C ASP A 55 -4.84 10.00 -26.26
N ARG A 56 -4.24 9.05 -25.55
CA ARG A 56 -4.97 7.98 -24.82
C ARG A 56 -5.91 8.55 -23.77
N VAL A 57 -5.48 9.53 -22.97
CA VAL A 57 -6.35 10.18 -21.97
C VAL A 57 -7.54 10.87 -22.63
N LEU A 58 -7.33 11.55 -23.76
CA LEU A 58 -8.41 12.20 -24.51
C LEU A 58 -9.38 11.18 -25.13
N LYS A 59 -8.88 10.05 -25.66
CA LYS A 59 -9.73 8.92 -26.10
C LYS A 59 -10.60 8.39 -24.97
N TYR A 60 -10.03 8.18 -23.79
CA TYR A 60 -10.79 7.66 -22.65
C TYR A 60 -11.83 8.65 -22.15
N LEU A 61 -11.50 9.96 -22.13
CA LEU A 61 -12.48 11.01 -21.87
C LEU A 61 -13.62 11.00 -22.90
N HIS A 62 -13.29 10.83 -24.19
CA HIS A 62 -14.28 10.74 -25.27
C HIS A 62 -15.25 9.58 -25.04
N LEU A 63 -14.74 8.40 -24.68
CA LEU A 63 -15.55 7.23 -24.33
C LEU A 63 -16.40 7.48 -23.08
N THR A 64 -15.82 8.00 -21.99
CA THR A 64 -16.53 8.18 -20.73
C THR A 64 -17.57 9.29 -20.77
N ILE A 65 -17.32 10.40 -21.46
CA ILE A 65 -18.32 11.47 -21.65
C ILE A 65 -19.49 10.98 -22.51
N GLY A 66 -19.22 10.07 -23.46
CA GLY A 66 -20.19 9.51 -24.38
C GLY A 66 -21.40 8.86 -23.71
N VAL A 67 -21.30 8.42 -22.44
CA VAL A 67 -22.43 7.89 -21.66
C VAL A 67 -23.61 8.87 -21.62
N SER A 68 -23.32 10.18 -21.64
CA SER A 68 -24.32 11.25 -21.58
C SER A 68 -25.19 11.29 -22.85
N TYR A 69 -24.64 10.88 -23.99
CA TYR A 69 -25.28 10.95 -25.30
C TYR A 69 -25.79 9.59 -25.77
N PHE A 70 -25.10 8.50 -25.45
CA PHE A 70 -25.54 7.13 -25.75
C PHE A 70 -26.90 6.83 -25.12
N LYS A 71 -27.12 7.26 -23.87
CA LYS A 71 -28.36 7.00 -23.13
C LYS A 71 -29.61 7.56 -23.83
N ILE A 72 -29.48 8.51 -24.74
CA ILE A 72 -30.63 9.17 -25.37
C ILE A 72 -31.48 8.15 -26.13
N PHE A 73 -30.87 7.18 -26.80
CA PHE A 73 -31.59 6.20 -27.64
C PHE A 73 -31.19 4.74 -27.40
N VAL A 74 -30.03 4.45 -26.79
CA VAL A 74 -29.56 3.09 -26.48
C VAL A 74 -29.54 2.19 -27.73
N GLN A 75 -28.57 2.43 -28.61
CA GLN A 75 -28.42 1.67 -29.84
C GLN A 75 -27.66 0.36 -29.65
N ASP A 76 -28.06 -0.67 -30.41
CA ASP A 76 -27.43 -2.01 -30.37
C ASP A 76 -26.01 -2.02 -30.94
N THR A 77 -25.67 -1.06 -31.81
CA THR A 77 -24.35 -0.93 -32.43
C THR A 77 -23.65 0.33 -31.96
N VAL A 78 -22.42 0.15 -31.46
CA VAL A 78 -21.50 1.24 -31.14
C VAL A 78 -20.30 1.20 -32.08
N VAL A 79 -19.97 2.36 -32.66
CA VAL A 79 -18.83 2.52 -33.57
C VAL A 79 -17.80 3.42 -32.90
N VAL A 80 -16.57 2.91 -32.76
CA VAL A 80 -15.45 3.62 -32.15
C VAL A 80 -14.37 3.86 -33.23
N PRO A 81 -13.80 5.07 -33.35
CA PRO A 81 -12.85 5.40 -34.42
C PRO A 81 -11.41 5.00 -34.10
N TYR A 82 -11.18 4.35 -32.97
CA TYR A 82 -9.88 3.87 -32.50
C TYR A 82 -10.00 2.45 -31.94
N VAL A 83 -8.89 1.72 -31.96
CA VAL A 83 -8.81 0.33 -31.51
C VAL A 83 -8.44 0.27 -30.03
N LEU A 84 -9.19 -0.53 -29.27
CA LEU A 84 -8.99 -0.76 -27.85
C LEU A 84 -8.32 -2.11 -27.61
N SER A 85 -7.49 -2.23 -26.57
CA SER A 85 -7.10 -3.53 -26.03
C SER A 85 -8.31 -4.22 -25.37
N THR A 86 -8.18 -5.51 -25.09
CA THR A 86 -9.21 -6.29 -24.39
C THR A 86 -9.54 -5.71 -23.02
N GLU A 87 -8.54 -5.25 -22.27
CA GLU A 87 -8.69 -4.65 -20.95
C GLU A 87 -9.38 -3.28 -21.02
N GLU A 88 -8.99 -2.44 -21.99
CA GLU A 88 -9.60 -1.14 -22.24
C GLU A 88 -11.09 -1.31 -22.58
N ALA A 89 -11.42 -2.18 -23.53
CA ALA A 89 -12.79 -2.44 -23.94
C ALA A 89 -13.64 -3.03 -22.80
N ALA A 90 -13.07 -3.92 -21.98
CA ALA A 90 -13.73 -4.47 -20.81
C ALA A 90 -14.10 -3.37 -19.80
N PHE A 91 -13.18 -2.45 -19.50
CA PHE A 91 -13.43 -1.31 -18.62
C PHE A 91 -14.62 -0.47 -19.11
N PHE A 92 -14.62 -0.05 -20.39
CA PHE A 92 -15.69 0.79 -20.92
C PHE A 92 -17.03 0.06 -21.04
N THR A 93 -17.01 -1.25 -21.34
CA THR A 93 -18.20 -2.10 -21.31
C THR A 93 -18.80 -2.15 -19.90
N ILE A 94 -17.98 -2.36 -18.87
CA ILE A 94 -18.42 -2.34 -17.47
C ILE A 94 -18.95 -0.97 -17.07
N LEU A 95 -18.25 0.12 -17.44
CA LEU A 95 -18.69 1.49 -17.17
C LEU A 95 -20.09 1.77 -17.73
N TYR A 96 -20.34 1.39 -18.99
CA TYR A 96 -21.64 1.61 -19.62
C TYR A 96 -22.72 0.69 -19.07
N LYS A 97 -22.37 -0.52 -18.61
CA LYS A 97 -23.33 -1.47 -18.02
C LYS A 97 -23.71 -1.09 -16.59
N LYS A 98 -22.72 -0.92 -15.71
CA LYS A 98 -22.94 -0.66 -14.28
C LYS A 98 -23.14 0.83 -13.99
N GLY A 99 -22.42 1.72 -14.66
CA GLY A 99 -22.56 3.17 -14.49
C GLY A 99 -23.92 3.71 -14.98
N LEU A 100 -24.56 3.05 -15.96
CA LEU A 100 -25.93 3.34 -16.38
C LEU A 100 -26.95 2.36 -15.76
N GLY A 101 -26.60 1.61 -14.72
CA GLY A 101 -27.47 0.59 -14.12
C GLY A 101 -28.84 1.12 -13.68
N GLU A 102 -28.87 2.26 -12.97
CA GLU A 102 -30.13 2.92 -12.60
C GLU A 102 -30.91 3.38 -13.83
N PHE A 103 -30.22 3.89 -14.86
CA PHE A 103 -30.85 4.32 -16.10
C PHE A 103 -31.57 3.14 -16.78
N TYR A 104 -30.94 1.98 -16.88
CA TYR A 104 -31.58 0.78 -17.44
C TYR A 104 -32.80 0.36 -16.60
N TYR A 105 -32.63 0.29 -15.28
CA TYR A 105 -33.72 -0.07 -14.37
C TYR A 105 -34.93 0.86 -14.50
N ARG A 106 -34.71 2.19 -14.42
CA ARG A 106 -35.79 3.18 -14.47
C ARG A 106 -36.52 3.25 -15.81
N ASN A 107 -35.83 2.92 -16.90
CA ASN A 107 -36.42 2.88 -18.24
C ASN A 107 -36.91 1.47 -18.64
N ASN A 108 -36.89 0.50 -17.71
CA ASN A 108 -37.27 -0.90 -17.96
C ASN A 108 -36.54 -1.52 -19.17
N LEU A 109 -35.25 -1.23 -19.28
CA LEU A 109 -34.36 -1.73 -20.32
C LEU A 109 -33.48 -2.85 -19.77
N SER A 110 -33.26 -3.91 -20.56
CA SER A 110 -32.35 -4.99 -20.16
C SER A 110 -30.90 -4.51 -20.11
N LEU A 111 -30.14 -4.98 -19.11
CA LEU A 111 -28.71 -4.70 -19.00
C LEU A 111 -27.90 -5.29 -20.16
N LYS A 112 -28.48 -6.25 -20.91
CA LYS A 112 -27.89 -6.81 -22.14
C LYS A 112 -27.80 -5.79 -23.28
N LYS A 113 -28.53 -4.67 -23.19
CA LYS A 113 -28.43 -3.55 -24.14
C LYS A 113 -27.21 -2.65 -23.88
N ALA A 114 -26.46 -2.90 -22.80
CA ALA A 114 -25.19 -2.21 -22.61
C ALA A 114 -24.23 -2.53 -23.77
N PRO A 115 -23.57 -1.53 -24.35
CA PRO A 115 -22.70 -1.74 -25.49
C PRO A 115 -21.48 -2.54 -25.08
N ILE A 116 -21.11 -3.47 -25.95
CA ILE A 116 -19.82 -4.16 -25.88
C ILE A 116 -18.86 -3.39 -26.79
N PHE A 117 -17.80 -2.87 -26.21
CA PHE A 117 -16.80 -2.13 -26.97
C PHE A 117 -15.94 -3.09 -27.79
N PRO A 118 -15.65 -2.78 -29.06
CA PRO A 118 -14.78 -3.62 -29.88
C PRO A 118 -13.35 -3.59 -29.34
N SER A 119 -12.69 -4.75 -29.33
CA SER A 119 -11.31 -4.92 -28.89
C SER A 119 -10.47 -5.69 -29.90
N ASP A 120 -9.15 -5.53 -29.81
CA ASP A 120 -8.16 -6.31 -30.55
C ASP A 120 -7.16 -6.93 -29.57
N GLU A 121 -7.16 -8.27 -29.50
CA GLU A 121 -6.28 -9.05 -28.60
C GLU A 121 -4.79 -8.92 -28.94
N SER A 122 -4.45 -8.46 -30.15
CA SER A 122 -3.06 -8.24 -30.55
C SER A 122 -2.46 -6.98 -29.91
N ILE A 123 -3.31 -6.06 -29.41
CA ILE A 123 -2.86 -4.82 -28.78
C ILE A 123 -2.42 -5.09 -27.35
N LYS A 124 -1.12 -4.96 -27.12
CA LYS A 124 -0.53 -4.91 -25.76
C LYS A 124 -0.19 -3.47 -25.40
N ARG A 125 -0.63 -3.03 -24.21
CA ARG A 125 -0.30 -1.72 -23.67
C ARG A 125 0.86 -1.83 -22.70
N GLU A 126 1.85 -0.99 -22.93
CA GLU A 126 2.87 -0.68 -21.92
C GLU A 126 2.53 0.69 -21.30
N PRO A 127 2.66 0.82 -19.97
CA PRO A 127 2.44 2.10 -19.29
C PRO A 127 3.60 3.06 -19.51
N PHE A 128 3.31 4.35 -19.40
CA PHE A 128 4.28 5.42 -19.51
C PHE A 128 4.86 5.79 -18.14
N THR A 129 6.18 5.90 -18.06
CA THR A 129 6.87 6.52 -16.92
C THR A 129 6.97 8.03 -17.15
N LEU A 130 6.50 8.82 -16.19
CA LEU A 130 6.62 10.28 -16.20
C LEU A 130 7.91 10.71 -15.49
N GLU A 131 8.74 11.49 -16.17
CA GLU A 131 9.91 12.11 -15.57
C GLU A 131 9.51 13.22 -14.58
N GLY A 132 10.20 13.31 -13.44
CA GLY A 132 9.99 14.41 -12.50
C GLY A 132 8.67 14.33 -11.72
N SER A 133 8.14 13.12 -11.49
CA SER A 133 6.99 12.89 -10.61
C SER A 133 7.08 13.73 -9.34
N THR A 134 6.08 14.59 -9.13
CA THR A 134 5.98 15.45 -7.96
C THR A 134 5.30 14.68 -6.82
N ASP A 135 5.27 15.22 -5.60
CA ASP A 135 4.33 14.75 -4.56
C ASP A 135 3.07 15.63 -4.55
N ASN A 136 2.78 16.32 -5.65
CA ASN A 136 1.68 17.27 -5.68
C ASN A 136 0.35 16.52 -5.67
N ILE A 137 -0.58 17.04 -4.88
CA ILE A 137 -1.90 16.44 -4.67
C ILE A 137 -2.97 17.35 -5.26
N LEU A 138 -3.88 16.75 -6.02
CA LEU A 138 -5.03 17.41 -6.64
C LEU A 138 -6.32 16.81 -6.09
N VAL A 139 -7.05 17.57 -5.27
CA VAL A 139 -8.28 17.13 -4.60
C VAL A 139 -9.52 17.56 -5.38
N GLY A 140 -10.43 16.64 -5.67
CA GLY A 140 -11.71 16.94 -6.30
C GLY A 140 -12.66 17.63 -5.33
N LEU A 141 -13.05 18.87 -5.65
CA LEU A 141 -13.92 19.69 -4.80
C LEU A 141 -15.31 19.82 -5.43
N GLY A 142 -16.22 18.94 -5.03
CA GLY A 142 -17.58 18.83 -5.60
C GLY A 142 -18.67 19.63 -4.88
N GLY A 143 -18.34 20.36 -3.81
CA GLY A 143 -19.30 21.14 -3.03
C GLY A 143 -19.99 20.39 -1.89
N GLY A 144 -19.70 19.09 -1.73
CA GLY A 144 -20.16 18.27 -0.61
C GLY A 144 -19.18 18.29 0.57
N LYS A 145 -19.67 17.83 1.73
CA LYS A 145 -18.88 17.69 2.97
C LYS A 145 -17.64 16.81 2.77
N ASP A 146 -17.75 15.77 1.94
CA ASP A 146 -16.73 14.73 1.80
C ASP A 146 -15.45 15.27 1.17
N SER A 147 -15.59 16.07 0.11
CA SER A 147 -14.46 16.75 -0.50
C SER A 147 -13.76 17.73 0.43
N ILE A 148 -14.50 18.35 1.35
CA ILE A 148 -13.95 19.28 2.35
C ILE A 148 -13.16 18.49 3.39
N VAL A 149 -13.75 17.43 3.95
CA VAL A 149 -13.06 16.56 4.92
C VAL A 149 -11.80 15.96 4.31
N ALA A 150 -11.86 15.44 3.08
CA ALA A 150 -10.69 14.88 2.40
C ALA A 150 -9.56 15.92 2.25
N LEU A 151 -9.91 17.15 1.88
CA LEU A 151 -8.95 18.26 1.73
C LEU A 151 -8.31 18.67 3.06
N GLU A 152 -9.13 18.89 4.09
CA GLU A 152 -8.64 19.36 5.39
C GLU A 152 -7.82 18.28 6.11
N LEU A 153 -8.18 17.00 6.00
CA LEU A 153 -7.37 15.90 6.54
C LEU A 153 -5.95 15.86 5.94
N LEU A 154 -5.81 16.16 4.64
CA LEU A 154 -4.49 16.25 3.99
C LEU A 154 -3.69 17.45 4.52
N LYS A 155 -4.34 18.61 4.70
CA LYS A 155 -3.69 19.80 5.27
C LYS A 155 -3.25 19.59 6.71
N GLU A 156 -4.06 18.91 7.53
CA GLU A 156 -3.70 18.56 8.91
C GLU A 156 -2.44 17.69 9.00
N GLN A 157 -2.14 16.92 7.95
CA GLN A 157 -0.91 16.13 7.83
C GLN A 157 0.27 16.90 7.22
N GLY A 158 0.13 18.21 7.00
CA GLY A 158 1.18 19.07 6.46
C GLY A 158 1.33 19.02 4.93
N PHE A 159 0.40 18.39 4.21
CA PHE A 159 0.37 18.48 2.75
C PHE A 159 -0.17 19.85 2.30
N ALA A 160 0.23 20.28 1.10
CA ALA A 160 -0.25 21.49 0.45
C ALA A 160 -1.07 21.14 -0.82
N PRO A 161 -2.28 20.56 -0.67
CA PRO A 161 -3.09 20.14 -1.81
C PRO A 161 -3.64 21.32 -2.61
N SER A 162 -3.64 21.15 -3.94
CA SER A 162 -4.47 21.95 -4.85
C SER A 162 -5.84 21.30 -5.00
N VAL A 163 -6.82 22.06 -5.50
CA VAL A 163 -8.18 21.57 -5.73
C VAL A 163 -8.56 21.68 -7.19
N PHE A 164 -9.41 20.79 -7.69
CA PHE A 164 -10.07 20.96 -8.98
C PHE A 164 -11.57 20.93 -8.85
N ILE A 165 -12.23 21.73 -9.69
CA ILE A 165 -13.68 21.88 -9.72
C ILE A 165 -14.12 21.70 -11.17
N VAL A 166 -15.11 20.84 -11.41
CA VAL A 166 -15.73 20.69 -12.73
C VAL A 166 -17.12 21.33 -12.67
N GLY A 167 -17.23 22.55 -13.19
CA GLY A 167 -18.45 23.36 -13.15
C GLY A 167 -19.15 23.47 -14.51
N GLY A 168 -20.34 24.06 -14.53
CA GLY A 168 -21.02 24.48 -15.76
C GLY A 168 -20.43 25.77 -16.33
N GLU A 169 -21.10 26.37 -17.33
CA GLU A 169 -20.70 27.65 -17.94
C GLU A 169 -20.61 28.80 -16.93
N GLN A 170 -21.50 28.82 -15.94
CA GLN A 170 -21.52 29.80 -14.87
C GLN A 170 -20.97 29.20 -13.57
N GLU A 171 -20.07 29.94 -12.94
CA GLU A 171 -19.56 29.62 -11.62
C GLU A 171 -20.67 29.79 -10.56
N THR A 172 -20.78 28.83 -9.64
CA THR A 172 -21.77 28.87 -8.56
C THR A 172 -21.22 29.65 -7.36
N ALA A 173 -22.10 30.34 -6.61
CA ALA A 173 -21.72 31.02 -5.37
C ALA A 173 -21.08 30.07 -4.34
N LEU A 174 -21.52 28.80 -4.34
CA LEU A 174 -20.94 27.74 -3.51
C LEU A 174 -19.47 27.48 -3.86
N HIS A 175 -19.15 27.26 -5.14
CA HIS A 175 -17.79 26.98 -5.57
C HIS A 175 -16.86 28.17 -5.27
N LYS A 176 -17.32 29.40 -5.50
CA LYS A 176 -16.56 30.60 -5.18
C LYS A 176 -16.25 30.70 -3.68
N SER A 177 -17.26 30.50 -2.84
CA SER A 177 -17.10 30.50 -1.38
C SER A 177 -16.13 29.41 -0.90
N LEU A 178 -16.17 28.23 -1.52
CA LEU A 178 -15.27 27.14 -1.19
C LEU A 178 -13.82 27.43 -1.60
N VAL A 179 -13.58 27.94 -2.79
CA VAL A 179 -12.22 28.33 -3.23
C VAL A 179 -11.63 29.37 -2.27
N GLU A 180 -12.42 30.38 -1.89
CA GLU A 180 -12.00 31.41 -0.93
C GLU A 180 -11.68 30.83 0.46
N LYS A 181 -12.52 29.94 0.99
CA LYS A 181 -12.34 29.35 2.33
C LYS A 181 -11.20 28.35 2.39
N THR A 182 -11.05 27.53 1.36
CA THR A 182 -10.03 26.46 1.33
C THR A 182 -8.62 27.02 1.22
N LYS A 183 -8.41 28.22 0.66
CA LYS A 183 -7.08 28.81 0.47
C LYS A 183 -6.10 27.89 -0.29
N SER A 184 -6.62 26.98 -1.10
CA SER A 184 -5.85 26.07 -1.95
C SER A 184 -5.85 26.60 -3.40
N PRO A 185 -4.76 26.41 -4.17
CA PRO A 185 -4.78 26.70 -5.60
C PRO A 185 -5.90 25.91 -6.29
N ALA A 186 -6.71 26.58 -7.11
CA ALA A 186 -7.91 25.99 -7.71
C ALA A 186 -7.79 25.88 -9.24
N TYR A 187 -8.12 24.69 -9.75
CA TYR A 187 -8.13 24.32 -11.17
C TYR A 187 -9.58 24.13 -11.61
N GLN A 188 -10.19 25.20 -12.13
CA GLN A 188 -11.60 25.17 -12.55
C GLN A 188 -11.72 24.78 -14.03
N VAL A 189 -12.36 23.63 -14.28
CA VAL A 189 -12.72 23.17 -15.62
C VAL A 189 -14.17 23.50 -15.88
N LYS A 190 -14.45 24.18 -16.99
CA LYS A 190 -15.83 24.44 -17.43
C LYS A 190 -16.27 23.31 -18.34
N ARG A 191 -17.41 22.70 -18.03
CA ARG A 191 -18.04 21.65 -18.85
C ARG A 191 -19.26 22.23 -19.56
N ILE A 192 -19.22 22.23 -20.87
CA ILE A 192 -20.28 22.76 -21.75
C ILE A 192 -20.95 21.58 -22.44
N LEU A 193 -22.19 21.29 -22.01
CA LEU A 193 -23.02 20.22 -22.55
C LEU A 193 -23.72 20.66 -23.83
N ASP A 194 -23.96 19.73 -24.76
CA ASP A 194 -24.75 20.04 -25.96
C ASP A 194 -26.17 20.48 -25.60
N GLN A 195 -26.63 21.60 -26.16
CA GLN A 195 -27.94 22.19 -25.85
C GLN A 195 -29.12 21.28 -26.23
N GLN A 196 -28.92 20.34 -27.17
CA GLN A 196 -29.95 19.37 -27.54
C GLN A 196 -30.33 18.45 -26.37
N LEU A 197 -29.44 18.23 -25.38
CA LEU A 197 -29.75 17.43 -24.18
C LEU A 197 -30.86 18.05 -23.32
N PHE A 198 -31.09 19.36 -23.43
CA PHE A 198 -32.09 20.08 -22.62
C PHE A 198 -33.42 20.29 -23.35
N SER A 199 -33.49 19.90 -24.62
CA SER A 199 -34.68 19.98 -25.45
C SER A 199 -35.39 18.62 -25.47
N PRO A 200 -36.74 18.57 -25.47
CA PRO A 200 -37.45 17.29 -25.61
C PRO A 200 -37.11 16.65 -26.96
N ILE A 201 -36.50 15.46 -26.92
CA ILE A 201 -36.23 14.66 -28.12
C ILE A 201 -37.28 13.54 -28.16
N GLN A 202 -37.98 13.43 -29.28
CA GLN A 202 -38.95 12.35 -29.50
C GLN A 202 -38.28 10.98 -29.40
N ASP A 203 -38.95 10.02 -28.76
CA ASP A 203 -38.48 8.64 -28.54
C ASP A 203 -37.13 8.54 -27.80
N SER A 204 -36.78 9.55 -27.00
CA SER A 204 -35.57 9.54 -26.18
C SER A 204 -35.80 9.04 -24.76
N TYR A 205 -34.77 8.42 -24.19
CA TYR A 205 -34.69 8.10 -22.77
C TYR A 205 -33.97 9.19 -22.00
N ASN A 206 -34.26 9.27 -20.70
CA ASN A 206 -33.53 10.12 -19.76
C ASN A 206 -33.25 9.34 -18.47
N GLY A 207 -32.27 9.80 -17.72
CA GLY A 207 -31.91 9.17 -16.45
C GLY A 207 -30.51 9.54 -15.98
N HIS A 208 -30.09 8.90 -14.91
CA HIS A 208 -28.81 9.11 -14.26
C HIS A 208 -27.63 8.76 -15.18
N VAL A 209 -26.51 9.47 -14.98
CA VAL A 209 -25.23 9.21 -15.65
C VAL A 209 -24.12 9.21 -14.61
N PRO A 210 -23.08 8.38 -14.78
CA PRO A 210 -21.99 8.26 -13.82
C PRO A 210 -21.03 9.46 -13.89
N VAL A 211 -21.46 10.63 -13.41
CA VAL A 211 -20.67 11.88 -13.49
C VAL A 211 -19.31 11.75 -12.81
N SER A 212 -19.21 11.01 -11.70
CA SER A 212 -17.93 10.79 -11.00
C SER A 212 -16.89 10.10 -11.87
N ALA A 213 -17.30 9.25 -12.82
CA ALA A 213 -16.38 8.63 -13.78
C ALA A 213 -15.85 9.63 -14.81
N ILE A 214 -16.64 10.65 -15.17
CA ILE A 214 -16.14 11.77 -15.99
C ILE A 214 -15.14 12.57 -15.17
N TYR A 215 -15.43 12.83 -13.90
CA TYR A 215 -14.57 13.62 -13.02
C TYR A 215 -13.24 12.95 -12.69
N SER A 216 -13.19 11.62 -12.59
CA SER A 216 -11.94 10.89 -12.38
C SER A 216 -10.97 11.07 -13.56
N LEU A 217 -11.45 10.96 -14.80
CA LEU A 217 -10.64 11.19 -16.01
C LEU A 217 -10.31 12.67 -16.24
N VAL A 218 -11.20 13.60 -15.89
CA VAL A 218 -10.87 15.03 -15.89
C VAL A 218 -9.78 15.32 -14.87
N GLY A 219 -9.90 14.79 -13.65
CA GLY A 219 -8.86 14.89 -12.62
C GLY A 219 -7.54 14.29 -13.08
N TYR A 220 -7.57 13.14 -13.76
CA TYR A 220 -6.38 12.53 -14.36
C TYR A 220 -5.75 13.41 -15.45
N LEU A 221 -6.55 13.99 -16.35
CA LEU A 221 -6.06 14.91 -17.37
C LEU A 221 -5.38 16.14 -16.74
N LEU A 222 -6.00 16.72 -15.71
CA LEU A 222 -5.41 17.85 -14.97
C LEU A 222 -4.11 17.43 -14.28
N ALA A 223 -4.07 16.25 -13.68
CA ALA A 223 -2.87 15.72 -13.05
C ALA A 223 -1.73 15.55 -14.05
N LEU A 224 -2.04 15.04 -15.24
CA LEU A 224 -1.09 14.90 -16.32
C LEU A 224 -0.58 16.27 -16.83
N LEU A 225 -1.49 17.21 -17.11
CA LEU A 225 -1.15 18.52 -17.68
C LEU A 225 -0.41 19.45 -16.70
N TYR A 226 -0.70 19.32 -15.40
CA TYR A 226 -0.20 20.23 -14.37
C TYR A 226 0.72 19.56 -13.33
N HIS A 227 1.23 18.36 -13.66
CA HIS A 227 2.27 17.66 -12.90
C HIS A 227 1.85 17.33 -11.46
N PHE A 228 0.67 16.72 -11.31
CA PHE A 228 0.23 16.10 -10.05
C PHE A 228 0.37 14.59 -10.11
N SER A 229 0.75 13.97 -8.99
CA SER A 229 0.91 12.52 -8.89
C SER A 229 -0.24 11.85 -8.15
N TYR A 230 -1.07 12.63 -7.45
CA TYR A 230 -2.21 12.11 -6.70
C TYR A 230 -3.48 12.87 -7.06
N VAL A 231 -4.50 12.14 -7.53
CA VAL A 231 -5.86 12.65 -7.71
C VAL A 231 -6.72 12.08 -6.59
N VAL A 232 -7.13 12.94 -5.67
CA VAL A 232 -7.83 12.53 -4.44
C VAL A 232 -9.29 12.93 -4.52
N VAL A 233 -10.19 12.03 -4.17
CA VAL A 233 -11.62 12.30 -4.02
C VAL A 233 -12.12 11.94 -2.62
N GLY A 234 -13.29 12.44 -2.24
CA GLY A 234 -13.97 12.10 -0.98
C GLY A 234 -15.17 11.20 -1.25
N ASN A 235 -14.93 9.91 -1.53
CA ASN A 235 -15.99 8.90 -1.63
C ASN A 235 -15.93 7.96 -0.42
N GLU A 236 -17.02 7.88 0.32
CA GLU A 236 -17.21 7.12 1.53
C GLU A 236 -17.35 5.61 1.30
N HIS A 237 -17.22 4.81 2.37
CA HIS A 237 -17.48 3.37 2.33
C HIS A 237 -18.92 3.07 1.89
N SER A 238 -19.87 3.91 2.29
CA SER A 238 -21.30 3.72 2.02
C SER A 238 -21.68 3.79 0.53
N SER A 239 -20.82 4.36 -0.31
CA SER A 239 -21.00 4.36 -1.77
C SER A 239 -20.89 2.96 -2.41
N ASN A 240 -20.46 1.94 -1.65
CA ASN A 240 -20.38 0.56 -2.12
C ASN A 240 -21.72 -0.18 -2.12
N PHE A 241 -22.71 0.28 -1.35
CA PHE A 241 -23.97 -0.45 -1.19
C PHE A 241 -24.95 -0.12 -2.31
N GLY A 242 -25.45 -1.15 -2.99
CA GLY A 242 -26.46 -0.99 -4.02
C GLY A 242 -27.83 -0.57 -3.47
N ASN A 243 -28.74 -0.32 -4.42
CA ASN A 243 -30.10 0.10 -4.14
C ASN A 243 -31.10 -1.04 -4.35
N ILE A 244 -30.91 -1.86 -5.38
CA ILE A 244 -31.86 -2.91 -5.79
C ILE A 244 -31.20 -4.01 -6.63
N LEU A 245 -31.74 -5.23 -6.61
CA LEU A 245 -31.40 -6.30 -7.56
C LEU A 245 -32.25 -6.19 -8.83
N PHE A 246 -31.61 -6.14 -10.00
CA PHE A 246 -32.24 -6.12 -11.32
C PHE A 246 -31.53 -7.09 -12.26
N GLU A 247 -32.26 -8.03 -12.89
CA GLU A 247 -31.67 -9.09 -13.73
C GLU A 247 -30.51 -9.84 -13.02
N SER A 248 -30.67 -10.14 -11.72
CA SER A 248 -29.64 -10.75 -10.86
C SER A 248 -28.35 -9.94 -10.69
N THR A 249 -28.36 -8.66 -11.08
CA THR A 249 -27.27 -7.71 -10.89
C THR A 249 -27.68 -6.66 -9.86
N GLU A 250 -26.83 -6.39 -8.89
CA GLU A 250 -27.04 -5.28 -7.97
C GLU A 250 -26.83 -3.95 -8.69
N ILE A 251 -27.86 -3.10 -8.67
CA ILE A 251 -27.84 -1.75 -9.23
C ILE A 251 -27.46 -0.78 -8.13
N ASN A 252 -26.32 -0.10 -8.31
CA ASN A 252 -25.82 0.94 -7.44
C ASN A 252 -25.88 2.30 -8.17
N HIS A 253 -26.70 3.24 -7.66
CA HIS A 253 -26.81 4.62 -8.15
C HIS A 253 -25.46 5.32 -8.23
N GLN A 254 -24.55 5.01 -7.31
CA GLN A 254 -23.23 5.62 -7.18
C GLN A 254 -22.10 4.66 -7.55
N TRP A 255 -22.34 3.72 -8.46
CA TRP A 255 -21.32 2.73 -8.83
C TRP A 255 -19.97 3.36 -9.18
N SER A 256 -19.95 4.51 -9.87
CA SER A 256 -18.72 5.27 -10.20
C SER A 256 -18.00 5.93 -9.02
N LYS A 257 -18.51 5.75 -7.80
CA LYS A 257 -17.89 6.12 -6.53
C LYS A 257 -17.55 4.90 -5.67
N SER A 258 -17.89 3.69 -6.10
CA SER A 258 -17.59 2.45 -5.36
C SER A 258 -16.10 2.09 -5.40
N ILE A 259 -15.69 1.18 -4.51
CA ILE A 259 -14.35 0.58 -4.51
C ILE A 259 -14.10 -0.25 -5.77
N GLU A 260 -15.13 -0.91 -6.32
CA GLU A 260 -15.02 -1.67 -7.56
C GLU A 260 -14.59 -0.75 -8.71
N TYR A 261 -15.24 0.41 -8.84
CA TYR A 261 -14.84 1.40 -9.85
C TYR A 261 -13.43 1.94 -9.62
N GLU A 262 -13.07 2.20 -8.36
CA GLU A 262 -11.75 2.71 -7.99
C GLU A 262 -10.64 1.72 -8.36
N HIS A 263 -10.82 0.41 -8.09
CA HIS A 263 -9.90 -0.65 -8.54
C HIS A 263 -9.80 -0.69 -10.06
N LEU A 264 -10.93 -0.78 -10.77
CA LEU A 264 -10.97 -0.82 -12.23
C LEU A 264 -10.28 0.39 -12.86
N PHE A 265 -10.46 1.58 -12.27
CA PHE A 265 -9.85 2.81 -12.76
C PHE A 265 -8.35 2.88 -12.45
N GLN A 266 -7.92 2.46 -11.25
CA GLN A 266 -6.48 2.35 -10.94
C GLN A 266 -5.78 1.35 -11.87
N ASP A 267 -6.42 0.22 -12.16
CA ASP A 267 -5.86 -0.81 -13.04
C ASP A 267 -5.75 -0.32 -14.49
N LEU A 268 -6.77 0.39 -14.99
CA LEU A 268 -6.70 1.07 -16.29
C LEU A 268 -5.54 2.08 -16.33
N CYS A 269 -5.40 2.90 -15.29
CA CYS A 269 -4.33 3.89 -15.22
C CYS A 269 -2.94 3.24 -15.18
N ARG A 270 -2.75 2.23 -14.34
CA ARG A 270 -1.46 1.52 -14.17
C ARG A 270 -1.05 0.71 -15.39
N SER A 271 -2.00 0.12 -16.11
CA SER A 271 -1.72 -0.75 -17.26
C SER A 271 -1.59 0.03 -18.58
N SER A 272 -2.43 1.04 -18.78
CA SER A 272 -2.62 1.65 -20.10
C SER A 272 -2.23 3.13 -20.17
N LEU A 273 -2.14 3.81 -19.02
CA LEU A 273 -1.73 5.21 -18.90
C LEU A 273 -0.39 5.33 -18.19
N SER A 274 -0.35 5.85 -16.96
CA SER A 274 0.88 5.97 -16.17
C SER A 274 0.64 5.56 -14.71
N PRO A 275 1.50 4.70 -14.13
CA PRO A 275 1.47 4.38 -12.69
C PRO A 275 1.94 5.56 -11.81
N ASN A 276 2.51 6.61 -12.39
CA ASN A 276 2.96 7.80 -11.65
C ASN A 276 1.80 8.68 -11.18
N ILE A 277 0.59 8.52 -11.74
CA ILE A 277 -0.62 9.24 -11.31
C ILE A 277 -1.56 8.25 -10.65
N VAL A 278 -1.84 8.45 -9.38
CA VAL A 278 -2.70 7.57 -8.59
C VAL A 278 -4.00 8.27 -8.23
N TYR A 279 -5.12 7.70 -8.70
CA TYR A 279 -6.47 8.11 -8.30
C TYR A 279 -6.96 7.28 -7.12
N PHE A 280 -7.43 7.89 -6.05
CA PHE A 280 -8.01 7.17 -4.91
C PHE A 280 -8.97 8.03 -4.09
N SER A 281 -9.82 7.37 -3.30
CA SER A 281 -10.65 8.05 -2.30
C SER A 281 -10.01 8.01 -0.92
N LEU A 282 -9.76 9.18 -0.34
CA LEU A 282 -9.18 9.27 1.02
C LEU A 282 -10.16 8.81 2.10
N LEU A 283 -11.47 8.98 1.85
CA LEU A 283 -12.54 8.69 2.82
C LEU A 283 -13.15 7.31 2.65
N ARG A 284 -12.64 6.49 1.72
CA ARG A 284 -13.09 5.11 1.49
C ARG A 284 -13.19 4.26 2.77
N PRO A 285 -12.30 4.40 3.77
CA PRO A 285 -12.37 3.58 4.97
C PRO A 285 -13.52 3.93 5.91
N PHE A 286 -14.17 5.08 5.72
CA PHE A 286 -15.15 5.63 6.66
C PHE A 286 -16.57 5.57 6.11
N TYR A 287 -17.50 5.20 6.98
CA TYR A 287 -18.93 5.44 6.76
C TYR A 287 -19.24 6.94 6.82
N GLU A 288 -20.33 7.33 6.17
CA GLU A 288 -20.81 8.71 6.05
C GLU A 288 -21.02 9.38 7.43
N ILE A 289 -21.57 8.66 8.41
CA ILE A 289 -21.79 9.21 9.77
C ILE A 289 -20.48 9.65 10.44
N ARG A 290 -19.39 8.90 10.25
CA ARG A 290 -18.05 9.26 10.75
C ARG A 290 -17.46 10.43 9.97
N ILE A 291 -17.75 10.54 8.68
CA ILE A 291 -17.32 11.71 7.89
C ILE A 291 -18.06 12.97 8.36
N VAL A 292 -19.35 12.87 8.70
CA VAL A 292 -20.09 13.99 9.31
C VAL A 292 -19.48 14.39 10.65
N GLU A 293 -19.13 13.42 11.51
CA GLU A 293 -18.41 13.69 12.76
C GLU A 293 -17.10 14.45 12.51
N GLN A 294 -16.30 14.02 11.53
CA GLN A 294 -15.06 14.71 11.14
C GLN A 294 -15.33 16.10 10.57
N PHE A 295 -16.39 16.26 9.76
CA PHE A 295 -16.79 17.54 9.18
C PHE A 295 -17.15 18.57 10.25
N MET A 296 -17.67 18.14 11.43
CA MET A 296 -17.97 19.06 12.54
C MET A 296 -16.75 19.77 13.10
N ARG A 297 -15.53 19.29 12.81
CA ARG A 297 -14.28 19.96 13.20
C ARG A 297 -14.01 21.25 12.40
N TYR A 298 -14.74 21.48 11.30
CA TYR A 298 -14.53 22.60 10.40
C TYR A 298 -15.79 23.49 10.29
N PRO A 299 -16.19 24.17 11.39
CA PRO A 299 -17.43 24.94 11.47
C PRO A 299 -17.53 26.08 10.44
N GLU A 300 -16.41 26.58 9.94
CA GLU A 300 -16.36 27.61 8.89
C GLU A 300 -17.01 27.16 7.58
N TYR A 301 -17.16 25.86 7.34
CA TYR A 301 -17.78 25.32 6.13
C TYR A 301 -19.27 25.00 6.27
N LEU A 302 -19.88 25.17 7.45
CA LEU A 302 -21.29 24.80 7.71
C LEU A 302 -22.30 25.48 6.77
N HIS A 303 -21.98 26.66 6.25
CA HIS A 303 -22.82 27.39 5.30
C HIS A 303 -22.32 27.33 3.85
N SER A 304 -21.31 26.50 3.57
CA SER A 304 -20.67 26.37 2.26
C SER A 304 -20.61 24.92 1.80
N PHE A 305 -21.63 24.12 2.09
CA PHE A 305 -21.75 22.75 1.58
C PHE A 305 -23.18 22.40 1.22
N THR A 306 -23.36 21.53 0.23
CA THR A 306 -24.65 20.89 -0.06
C THR A 306 -24.48 19.61 -0.84
N SER A 307 -25.34 18.64 -0.53
CA SER A 307 -25.52 17.44 -1.35
C SER A 307 -26.84 17.48 -2.13
N CYS A 308 -27.58 18.60 -2.07
CA CYS A 308 -28.91 18.71 -2.65
C CYS A 308 -28.86 18.85 -4.18
N ASN A 309 -29.30 17.83 -4.91
CA ASN A 309 -29.39 17.87 -6.38
C ASN A 309 -30.29 19.02 -6.91
N ARG A 310 -31.22 19.53 -6.10
CA ARG A 310 -32.11 20.64 -6.51
C ARG A 310 -31.40 22.00 -6.48
N ALA A 311 -30.35 22.17 -5.66
CA ALA A 311 -29.59 23.41 -5.56
C ALA A 311 -28.78 23.73 -6.83
N PHE A 312 -28.46 22.70 -7.63
CA PHE A 312 -27.65 22.82 -8.84
C PHE A 312 -28.48 22.79 -10.14
N ARG A 313 -29.81 22.98 -10.06
CA ARG A 313 -30.67 22.96 -11.26
C ARG A 313 -30.46 24.24 -12.09
N ILE A 314 -29.97 24.04 -13.31
CA ILE A 314 -29.60 25.08 -14.29
C ILE A 314 -30.70 26.13 -14.53
N LYS A 315 -31.99 25.77 -14.45
CA LYS A 315 -33.10 26.68 -14.79
C LYS A 315 -33.55 27.63 -13.66
N LYS A 316 -33.16 27.41 -12.39
CA LYS A 316 -33.46 28.29 -11.24
C LYS A 316 -32.44 28.05 -10.11
N PRO A 317 -31.30 28.75 -10.09
CA PRO A 317 -30.44 28.74 -8.90
C PRO A 317 -31.22 29.36 -7.74
N THR A 318 -31.45 28.59 -6.68
CA THR A 318 -32.02 29.08 -5.42
C THR A 318 -30.88 29.63 -4.56
N GLU A 319 -31.08 30.75 -3.87
CA GLU A 319 -30.10 31.24 -2.86
C GLU A 319 -29.96 30.24 -1.69
N GLN A 320 -30.98 29.41 -1.44
CA GLN A 320 -30.93 28.32 -0.47
C GLN A 320 -30.23 27.08 -1.02
N LEU A 321 -29.22 26.60 -0.28
CA LEU A 321 -28.44 25.39 -0.56
C LEU A 321 -29.20 24.08 -0.31
N TRP A 322 -30.23 24.10 0.53
CA TRP A 322 -30.99 22.92 0.96
C TRP A 322 -32.48 23.13 0.69
N CYS A 323 -33.10 22.22 -0.07
CA CYS A 323 -34.54 22.31 -0.33
C CYS A 323 -35.42 21.76 0.80
N GLY A 324 -34.83 21.03 1.77
CA GLY A 324 -35.55 20.46 2.91
C GLY A 324 -36.67 19.46 2.55
N GLU A 325 -36.57 18.82 1.39
CA GLU A 325 -37.67 18.01 0.84
C GLU A 325 -37.24 16.75 0.08
N CYS A 326 -35.99 16.69 -0.38
CA CYS A 326 -35.51 15.54 -1.14
C CYS A 326 -34.85 14.49 -0.24
N PRO A 327 -34.70 13.23 -0.70
CA PRO A 327 -34.03 12.17 0.05
C PRO A 327 -32.65 12.56 0.57
N LYS A 328 -31.84 13.28 -0.23
CA LYS A 328 -30.51 13.76 0.20
C LYS A 328 -30.58 14.79 1.33
N CYS A 329 -31.59 15.67 1.34
CA CYS A 329 -31.76 16.62 2.44
C CYS A 329 -32.10 15.88 3.73
N VAL A 330 -33.06 14.95 3.69
CA VAL A 330 -33.48 14.16 4.86
C VAL A 330 -32.32 13.33 5.40
N PHE A 331 -31.59 12.65 4.53
CA PHE A 331 -30.47 11.80 4.93
C PHE A 331 -29.32 12.60 5.55
N VAL A 332 -28.85 13.67 4.89
CA VAL A 332 -27.75 14.49 5.45
C VAL A 332 -28.19 15.22 6.72
N PHE A 333 -29.43 15.74 6.75
CA PHE A 333 -30.00 16.31 7.97
C PHE A 333 -29.97 15.31 9.13
N LEU A 334 -30.38 14.07 8.88
CA LEU A 334 -30.42 13.01 9.88
C LEU A 334 -29.02 12.70 10.43
N LEU A 335 -28.00 12.63 9.56
CA LEU A 335 -26.63 12.44 10.03
C LEU A 335 -26.11 13.65 10.81
N CYS A 336 -26.39 14.87 10.34
CA CYS A 336 -25.97 16.09 11.02
C CYS A 336 -26.64 16.25 12.39
N SER A 337 -27.90 15.84 12.55
CA SER A 337 -28.63 15.95 13.82
C SER A 337 -28.07 15.07 14.94
N ALA A 338 -27.25 14.07 14.60
CA ALA A 338 -26.49 13.29 15.57
C ALA A 338 -25.40 14.10 16.29
N PHE A 339 -24.94 15.21 15.70
CA PHE A 339 -23.80 16.00 16.20
C PHE A 339 -24.08 17.48 16.38
N MET A 340 -25.10 18.02 15.71
CA MET A 340 -25.48 19.42 15.78
C MET A 340 -26.60 19.65 16.81
N ASN A 341 -26.56 20.81 17.48
CA ASN A 341 -27.68 21.28 18.28
C ASN A 341 -28.80 21.87 17.38
N PRO A 342 -30.00 22.16 17.93
CA PRO A 342 -31.12 22.68 17.14
C PRO A 342 -30.83 24.02 16.43
N GLU A 343 -30.09 24.93 17.06
CA GLU A 343 -29.73 26.23 16.48
C GLU A 343 -28.83 26.07 15.25
N GLN A 344 -27.82 25.20 15.35
CA GLN A 344 -26.92 24.87 14.25
C GLN A 344 -27.68 24.22 13.09
N ILE A 345 -28.55 23.24 13.37
CA ILE A 345 -29.37 22.59 12.35
C ILE A 345 -30.24 23.60 11.59
N VAL A 346 -30.94 24.48 12.32
CA VAL A 346 -31.79 25.50 11.69
C VAL A 346 -30.95 26.48 10.88
N SER A 347 -29.75 26.84 11.35
CA SER A 347 -28.84 27.73 10.61
C SER A 347 -28.34 27.13 9.28
N VAL A 348 -28.21 25.81 9.18
CA VAL A 348 -27.72 25.11 7.97
C VAL A 348 -28.86 24.75 7.02
N PHE A 349 -29.93 24.14 7.55
CA PHE A 349 -31.04 23.60 6.74
C PHE A 349 -32.23 24.55 6.62
N GLY A 350 -32.19 25.69 7.34
CA GLY A 350 -33.29 26.66 7.43
C GLY A 350 -34.43 26.23 8.36
N GLN A 351 -34.50 24.96 8.75
CA GLN A 351 -35.59 24.41 9.56
C GLN A 351 -35.19 23.05 10.18
N ASN A 352 -35.90 22.65 11.24
CA ASN A 352 -35.85 21.29 11.79
C ASN A 352 -36.76 20.37 10.98
N LEU A 353 -36.19 19.42 10.22
CA LEU A 353 -36.99 18.51 9.39
C LEU A 353 -37.79 17.48 10.19
N PHE A 354 -37.48 17.23 11.47
CA PHE A 354 -38.29 16.36 12.33
C PHE A 354 -39.68 16.95 12.65
N GLU A 355 -39.89 18.25 12.42
CA GLU A 355 -41.20 18.91 12.59
C GLU A 355 -42.10 18.81 11.36
N LYS A 356 -41.54 18.48 10.19
CA LYS A 356 -42.26 18.52 8.91
C LYS A 356 -42.93 17.18 8.61
N GLU A 357 -44.10 16.94 9.21
CA GLU A 357 -44.87 15.68 9.10
C GLU A 357 -45.01 15.12 7.67
N ALA A 358 -45.08 15.98 6.66
CA ALA A 358 -45.11 15.59 5.24
C ALA A 358 -43.89 14.74 4.79
N LEU A 359 -42.77 14.81 5.52
CA LEU A 359 -41.56 14.03 5.26
C LEU A 359 -41.57 12.65 5.94
N LEU A 360 -42.58 12.33 6.75
CA LEU A 360 -42.65 11.06 7.47
C LEU A 360 -42.45 9.82 6.56
N PRO A 361 -43.06 9.73 5.36
CA PRO A 361 -42.81 8.60 4.46
C PRO A 361 -41.33 8.48 4.06
N LEU A 362 -40.68 9.61 3.79
CA LEU A 362 -39.28 9.63 3.37
C LEU A 362 -38.33 9.28 4.52
N PHE A 363 -38.63 9.70 5.76
CA PHE A 363 -37.89 9.23 6.93
C PHE A 363 -38.03 7.71 7.12
N LYS A 364 -39.23 7.14 6.90
CA LYS A 364 -39.42 5.67 6.93
C LYS A 364 -38.55 4.97 5.89
N ASP A 365 -38.52 5.48 4.66
CA ASP A 365 -37.69 4.92 3.58
C ASP A 365 -36.18 4.98 3.94
N VAL A 366 -35.70 6.13 4.43
CA VAL A 366 -34.29 6.33 4.82
C VAL A 366 -33.88 5.47 6.01
N LEU A 367 -34.81 5.20 6.93
CA LEU A 367 -34.57 4.35 8.10
C LEU A 367 -34.80 2.85 7.84
N GLY A 368 -35.11 2.47 6.59
CA GLY A 368 -35.29 1.07 6.20
C GLY A 368 -36.63 0.44 6.59
N ASN A 369 -37.59 1.26 7.03
CA ASN A 369 -38.97 0.83 7.36
C ASN A 369 -39.95 1.10 6.20
N GLY A 370 -39.44 1.55 5.05
CA GLY A 370 -40.19 1.86 3.84
C GLY A 370 -40.16 0.74 2.79
N THR A 371 -40.69 1.02 1.59
CA THR A 371 -40.83 0.01 0.53
C THR A 371 -39.59 -0.14 -0.35
N MET A 372 -38.77 0.92 -0.47
CA MET A 372 -37.55 0.92 -1.27
C MET A 372 -36.57 1.98 -0.74
N LYS A 373 -35.26 1.66 -0.73
CA LYS A 373 -34.20 2.64 -0.47
C LYS A 373 -34.23 3.71 -1.58
N PRO A 374 -34.38 5.01 -1.28
CA PRO A 374 -34.36 6.04 -2.32
C PRO A 374 -33.04 5.99 -3.09
N PHE A 375 -33.08 6.01 -4.43
CA PHE A 375 -31.86 5.99 -5.28
C PHE A 375 -30.89 7.12 -4.95
N ASP A 376 -31.41 8.30 -4.64
CA ASP A 376 -30.61 9.46 -4.27
C ASP A 376 -30.00 9.35 -2.85
N CYS A 377 -30.40 8.37 -2.03
CA CYS A 377 -29.90 8.14 -0.67
C CYS A 377 -28.69 7.19 -0.69
N VAL A 378 -27.59 7.63 -0.09
CA VAL A 378 -26.27 7.03 -0.28
C VAL A 378 -25.83 6.17 0.89
N GLY A 379 -26.10 6.60 2.12
CA GLY A 379 -25.71 5.83 3.31
C GLY A 379 -26.50 4.56 3.51
N THR A 380 -26.07 3.78 4.49
CA THR A 380 -26.76 2.54 4.88
C THR A 380 -27.91 2.82 5.84
N PHE A 381 -28.80 1.83 6.00
CA PHE A 381 -29.90 1.94 6.96
C PHE A 381 -29.38 1.99 8.40
N GLU A 382 -28.30 1.28 8.68
CA GLU A 382 -27.62 1.25 9.97
C GLU A 382 -27.11 2.65 10.35
N GLU A 383 -26.47 3.36 9.42
CA GLU A 383 -26.01 4.74 9.65
C GLU A 383 -27.17 5.67 9.98
N ALA A 384 -28.25 5.59 9.20
CA ALA A 384 -29.45 6.39 9.42
C ALA A 384 -30.08 6.11 10.79
N LYS A 385 -30.22 4.84 11.18
CA LYS A 385 -30.78 4.43 12.47
C LYS A 385 -29.90 4.88 13.64
N VAL A 386 -28.58 4.70 13.53
CA VAL A 386 -27.62 5.14 14.55
C VAL A 386 -27.69 6.66 14.72
N ALA A 387 -27.66 7.42 13.62
CA ALA A 387 -27.77 8.87 13.66
C ALA A 387 -29.10 9.33 14.27
N PHE A 388 -30.21 8.68 13.91
CA PHE A 388 -31.52 8.92 14.52
C PHE A 388 -31.46 8.76 16.03
N VAL A 389 -30.96 7.64 16.55
CA VAL A 389 -30.88 7.42 18.00
C VAL A 389 -29.92 8.40 18.69
N MET A 390 -28.84 8.81 18.04
CA MET A 390 -27.92 9.82 18.57
C MET A 390 -28.55 11.23 18.66
N ALA A 391 -29.50 11.54 17.77
CA ALA A 391 -30.20 12.82 17.75
C ALA A 391 -31.20 13.00 18.92
N GLU A 392 -31.50 11.94 19.68
CA GLU A 392 -32.50 11.91 20.76
C GLU A 392 -32.38 13.09 21.74
N LYS A 393 -31.15 13.37 22.17
CA LYS A 393 -30.86 14.40 23.17
C LYS A 393 -31.35 15.80 22.75
N HIS A 394 -31.32 16.08 21.45
CA HIS A 394 -31.59 17.41 20.91
C HIS A 394 -32.92 17.51 20.15
N PHE A 395 -33.41 16.39 19.64
CA PHE A 395 -34.55 16.34 18.73
C PHE A 395 -35.65 15.33 19.15
N GLY A 396 -35.56 14.79 20.37
CA GLY A 396 -36.48 13.78 20.89
C GLY A 396 -37.96 14.20 20.92
N ASP A 397 -38.23 15.50 21.04
CA ASP A 397 -39.58 16.06 21.07
C ASP A 397 -40.19 16.28 19.68
N GLY A 398 -39.40 16.09 18.61
CA GLY A 398 -39.86 16.31 17.24
C GLY A 398 -40.95 15.30 16.83
N LYS A 399 -41.97 15.77 16.10
CA LYS A 399 -43.14 14.94 15.76
C LYS A 399 -42.79 13.65 15.02
N ILE A 400 -41.93 13.74 14.01
CA ILE A 400 -41.45 12.55 13.28
C ILE A 400 -40.61 11.66 14.19
N TYR A 401 -39.80 12.25 15.07
CA TYR A 401 -38.95 11.51 15.98
C TYR A 401 -39.80 10.65 16.93
N GLN A 402 -40.76 11.27 17.62
CA GLN A 402 -41.66 10.57 18.54
C GLN A 402 -42.46 9.46 17.84
N TYR A 403 -42.89 9.68 16.61
CA TYR A 403 -43.61 8.68 15.83
C TYR A 403 -42.74 7.46 15.47
N LEU A 404 -41.47 7.68 15.09
CA LEU A 404 -40.60 6.61 14.59
C LEU A 404 -39.79 5.91 15.68
N LYS A 405 -39.50 6.58 16.81
CA LYS A 405 -38.69 6.04 17.92
C LYS A 405 -39.13 4.64 18.38
N PRO A 406 -40.42 4.31 18.55
CA PRO A 406 -40.84 2.97 18.96
C PRO A 406 -40.51 1.85 17.95
N THR A 407 -40.18 2.21 16.71
CA THR A 407 -39.90 1.27 15.61
C THR A 407 -38.41 1.09 15.32
N ILE A 408 -37.53 1.76 16.09
CA ILE A 408 -36.09 1.77 15.85
C ILE A 408 -35.36 1.33 17.12
N GLU A 409 -34.70 0.19 17.04
CA GLU A 409 -33.71 -0.27 18.00
C GLU A 409 -32.31 -0.21 17.39
N VAL A 410 -31.34 0.25 18.19
CA VAL A 410 -29.92 0.33 17.83
C VAL A 410 -29.13 -0.15 19.03
N SER A 411 -28.37 -1.23 18.85
CA SER A 411 -27.45 -1.77 19.85
C SER A 411 -26.12 -0.99 19.87
N GLN A 412 -25.26 -1.26 20.85
CA GLN A 412 -23.89 -0.72 20.83
C GLN A 412 -23.07 -1.29 19.66
N ALA A 413 -23.28 -2.56 19.30
CA ALA A 413 -22.59 -3.18 18.17
C ALA A 413 -22.93 -2.49 16.84
N ASP A 414 -24.18 -2.04 16.65
CA ASP A 414 -24.58 -1.28 15.45
C ASP A 414 -23.83 0.06 15.35
N LYS A 415 -23.63 0.74 16.50
CA LYS A 415 -22.82 1.96 16.56
C LYS A 415 -21.37 1.66 16.21
N ASP A 416 -20.79 0.62 16.79
CA ASP A 416 -19.39 0.25 16.55
C ASP A 416 -19.16 -0.07 15.06
N VAL A 417 -20.12 -0.73 14.39
CA VAL A 417 -20.06 -1.05 12.96
C VAL A 417 -19.99 0.19 12.07
N VAL A 418 -20.78 1.24 12.34
CA VAL A 418 -20.82 2.44 11.49
C VAL A 418 -19.72 3.46 11.83
N PHE A 419 -19.05 3.32 12.98
CA PHE A 419 -17.91 4.17 13.35
C PHE A 419 -16.54 3.51 13.11
N ARG A 420 -16.47 2.19 12.87
CA ARG A 420 -15.21 1.50 12.57
C ARG A 420 -14.59 1.95 11.24
N THR A 421 -13.31 1.65 11.10
CA THR A 421 -12.56 1.82 9.85
C THR A 421 -12.59 0.52 9.05
N VAL A 422 -12.86 0.61 7.74
CA VAL A 422 -12.88 -0.55 6.85
C VAL A 422 -11.56 -0.69 6.09
N MET A 423 -11.14 -1.95 5.88
CA MET A 423 -9.97 -2.30 5.06
C MET A 423 -10.09 -1.72 3.65
N CYS A 424 -9.04 -1.01 3.21
CA CYS A 424 -8.94 -0.43 1.89
C CYS A 424 -7.49 -0.47 1.41
N ASP A 425 -7.26 -1.08 0.26
CA ASP A 425 -5.95 -1.31 -0.36
C ASP A 425 -5.59 -0.27 -1.43
N THR A 426 -6.56 0.51 -1.92
CA THR A 426 -6.37 1.52 -2.97
C THR A 426 -5.65 2.79 -2.49
N ILE A 427 -5.62 3.03 -1.18
CA ILE A 427 -5.01 4.23 -0.57
C ILE A 427 -3.49 4.04 -0.45
N PRO A 428 -2.67 4.92 -1.06
CA PRO A 428 -1.23 4.90 -0.89
C PRO A 428 -0.81 4.98 0.58
N HIS A 429 0.23 4.25 0.96
CA HIS A 429 0.61 4.04 2.37
C HIS A 429 0.84 5.34 3.16
N GLN A 430 1.39 6.36 2.52
CA GLN A 430 1.64 7.67 3.13
C GLN A 430 0.37 8.41 3.57
N PHE A 431 -0.80 8.06 3.02
CA PHE A 431 -2.08 8.71 3.35
C PHE A 431 -2.96 7.89 4.30
N ARG A 432 -2.59 6.64 4.62
CA ARG A 432 -3.45 5.69 5.37
C ARG A 432 -3.78 6.11 6.80
N PHE A 433 -3.03 7.05 7.38
CA PHE A 433 -3.31 7.60 8.72
C PHE A 433 -4.27 8.79 8.72
N SER A 434 -4.72 9.25 7.54
CA SER A 434 -5.63 10.40 7.43
C SER A 434 -6.99 10.09 8.04
N GLY A 435 -7.38 10.88 9.03
CA GLY A 435 -8.67 10.71 9.71
C GLY A 435 -8.74 9.55 10.71
N MET A 436 -7.62 8.88 10.99
CA MET A 436 -7.53 7.84 12.01
C MET A 436 -7.47 8.47 13.41
N LYS A 437 -8.16 7.87 14.38
CA LYS A 437 -8.25 8.30 15.78
C LYS A 437 -7.44 7.39 16.69
N ASN A 438 -7.55 6.07 16.50
CA ASN A 438 -6.94 5.07 17.37
C ASN A 438 -6.05 4.13 16.54
N VAL A 439 -4.79 3.98 16.93
CA VAL A 439 -3.81 3.13 16.25
C VAL A 439 -3.30 2.06 17.20
N LEU A 440 -3.25 0.82 16.71
CA LEU A 440 -2.73 -0.32 17.47
C LEU A 440 -1.31 -0.66 17.00
N ILE A 441 -0.34 -0.66 17.91
CA ILE A 441 1.01 -1.17 17.63
C ILE A 441 1.02 -2.65 17.95
N VAL A 442 1.28 -3.49 16.94
CA VAL A 442 1.24 -4.95 17.09
C VAL A 442 2.67 -5.52 17.10
N GLY A 443 3.08 -6.04 18.26
CA GLY A 443 4.45 -6.47 18.57
C GLY A 443 5.31 -5.30 19.04
N TYR A 444 5.87 -5.40 20.24
CA TYR A 444 6.54 -4.29 20.95
C TYR A 444 8.03 -4.53 21.23
N GLY A 445 8.70 -5.17 20.26
CA GLY A 445 10.16 -5.30 20.21
C GLY A 445 10.86 -3.99 19.81
N LYS A 446 12.05 -4.12 19.21
CA LYS A 446 12.81 -2.97 18.66
C LYS A 446 12.00 -2.19 17.62
N GLU A 447 11.38 -2.91 16.68
CA GLU A 447 10.50 -2.34 15.64
C GLU A 447 9.27 -1.64 16.23
N GLY A 448 8.58 -2.26 17.20
CA GLY A 448 7.41 -1.67 17.85
C GLY A 448 7.70 -0.35 18.57
N ARG A 449 8.87 -0.23 19.23
CA ARG A 449 9.31 1.02 19.86
C ARG A 449 9.63 2.11 18.83
N ALA A 450 10.28 1.73 17.73
CA ALA A 450 10.54 2.65 16.61
C ALA A 450 9.23 3.15 15.97
N ILE A 451 8.25 2.26 15.83
CA ILE A 451 6.89 2.59 15.38
C ILE A 451 6.23 3.58 16.34
N GLU A 452 6.28 3.35 17.65
CA GLU A 452 5.70 4.30 18.61
C GLU A 452 6.35 5.68 18.49
N ALA A 453 7.68 5.73 18.46
CA ALA A 453 8.42 6.99 18.32
C ALA A 453 8.01 7.75 17.04
N TYR A 454 7.90 7.04 15.91
CA TYR A 454 7.43 7.61 14.65
C TYR A 454 6.01 8.18 14.76
N LEU A 455 5.06 7.39 15.29
CA LEU A 455 3.66 7.81 15.39
C LEU A 455 3.49 9.01 16.34
N ARG A 456 4.20 9.03 17.47
CA ARG A 456 4.15 10.15 18.42
C ARG A 456 4.66 11.46 17.82
N GLN A 457 5.65 11.39 16.92
CA GLN A 457 6.21 12.58 16.28
C GLN A 457 5.39 13.05 15.07
N ILE A 458 4.96 12.12 14.21
CA ILE A 458 4.30 12.46 12.94
C ILE A 458 2.78 12.59 13.08
N TYR A 459 2.17 11.83 13.99
CA TYR A 459 0.71 11.81 14.23
C TYR A 459 0.40 11.98 15.73
N PRO A 460 0.81 13.09 16.37
CA PRO A 460 0.68 13.28 17.83
C PRO A 460 -0.77 13.23 18.33
N GLN A 461 -1.75 13.46 17.45
CA GLN A 461 -3.18 13.46 17.76
C GLN A 461 -3.78 12.06 17.89
N VAL A 462 -3.14 11.01 17.38
CA VAL A 462 -3.72 9.66 17.42
C VAL A 462 -3.51 9.04 18.80
N LYS A 463 -4.54 8.34 19.30
CA LYS A 463 -4.41 7.51 20.49
C LYS A 463 -3.70 6.22 20.12
N LEU A 464 -2.63 5.91 20.85
CA LEU A 464 -1.83 4.70 20.64
C LEU A 464 -2.09 3.69 21.75
N GLU A 465 -2.25 2.43 21.37
CA GLU A 465 -2.22 1.28 22.29
C GLU A 465 -1.32 0.19 21.73
N ILE A 466 -0.90 -0.74 22.58
CA ILE A 466 0.05 -1.81 22.23
C ILE A 466 -0.63 -3.17 22.36
N ALA A 467 -0.52 -4.03 21.35
CA ALA A 467 -0.84 -5.45 21.44
C ALA A 467 0.46 -6.26 21.29
N ASP A 468 0.88 -6.93 22.36
CA ASP A 468 2.08 -7.75 22.39
C ASP A 468 1.87 -8.93 23.33
N GLU A 469 2.26 -10.14 22.91
CA GLU A 469 1.95 -11.38 23.63
C GLU A 469 2.53 -11.40 25.05
N LYS A 470 3.64 -10.68 25.29
CA LYS A 470 4.32 -10.69 26.58
C LYS A 470 3.79 -9.62 27.54
N THR A 471 3.32 -8.49 27.02
CA THR A 471 3.01 -7.31 27.84
C THR A 471 1.54 -6.89 27.79
N HIS A 472 0.87 -7.07 26.65
CA HIS A 472 -0.51 -6.63 26.44
C HIS A 472 -1.30 -7.63 25.56
N PRO A 473 -1.42 -8.91 25.98
CA PRO A 473 -2.06 -9.94 25.17
C PRO A 473 -3.56 -9.70 24.95
N ASP A 474 -4.25 -9.06 25.91
CA ASP A 474 -5.69 -8.80 25.84
C ASP A 474 -6.08 -7.89 24.67
N ASN A 475 -5.17 -7.02 24.23
CA ASN A 475 -5.45 -6.05 23.17
C ASN A 475 -5.63 -6.72 21.79
N PHE A 476 -5.13 -7.94 21.58
CA PHE A 476 -5.45 -8.73 20.37
C PHE A 476 -6.95 -9.04 20.25
N SER A 477 -7.65 -9.24 21.37
CA SER A 477 -9.09 -9.51 21.39
C SER A 477 -9.95 -8.26 21.16
N LYS A 478 -9.37 -7.07 21.36
CA LYS A 478 -10.05 -5.76 21.29
C LYS A 478 -9.65 -4.94 20.07
N GLN A 479 -8.97 -5.56 19.10
CA GLN A 479 -8.42 -4.87 17.94
C GLN A 479 -9.47 -4.09 17.12
N GLU A 480 -10.73 -4.54 17.09
CA GLU A 480 -11.84 -3.86 16.39
C GLU A 480 -12.14 -2.45 16.94
N LEU A 481 -11.63 -2.09 18.13
CA LEU A 481 -11.73 -0.73 18.70
C LEU A 481 -10.74 0.26 18.08
N PHE A 482 -9.81 -0.23 17.24
CA PHE A 482 -8.76 0.55 16.61
C PHE A 482 -9.03 0.70 15.12
N ASP A 483 -8.58 1.82 14.56
CA ASP A 483 -8.79 2.13 13.16
C ASP A 483 -7.81 1.41 12.23
N ILE A 484 -6.56 1.31 12.69
CA ILE A 484 -5.46 0.73 11.92
C ILE A 484 -4.39 0.17 12.86
N ALA A 485 -3.75 -0.91 12.44
CA ALA A 485 -2.60 -1.50 13.11
C ALA A 485 -1.28 -1.20 12.36
N LEU A 486 -0.21 -0.93 13.11
CA LEU A 486 1.17 -1.04 12.60
C LEU A 486 1.80 -2.26 13.21
N ARG A 487 2.09 -3.24 12.36
CA ARG A 487 2.60 -4.54 12.78
C ARG A 487 4.11 -4.62 12.63
N SER A 488 4.76 -5.15 13.66
CA SER A 488 6.15 -5.59 13.60
C SER A 488 6.27 -6.83 12.69
N PRO A 489 7.26 -6.89 11.78
CA PRO A 489 7.37 -7.96 10.78
C PRO A 489 7.29 -9.39 11.35
N GLY A 490 7.87 -9.63 12.53
CA GLY A 490 7.90 -10.96 13.16
C GLY A 490 6.57 -11.44 13.74
N VAL A 491 5.52 -10.62 13.78
CA VAL A 491 4.18 -11.06 14.23
C VAL A 491 3.41 -11.60 13.02
N PRO A 492 2.84 -12.82 13.03
CA PRO A 492 2.07 -13.33 11.89
C PRO A 492 0.88 -12.44 11.49
N LYS A 493 0.61 -12.32 10.19
CA LYS A 493 -0.47 -11.47 9.64
C LYS A 493 -1.85 -11.87 10.15
N GLU A 494 -2.06 -13.17 10.34
CA GLU A 494 -3.33 -13.78 10.76
C GLU A 494 -3.76 -13.32 12.16
N LYS A 495 -2.85 -12.77 12.96
CA LYS A 495 -3.15 -12.21 14.27
C LYS A 495 -3.80 -10.83 14.21
N VAL A 496 -3.72 -10.14 13.08
CA VAL A 496 -4.28 -8.79 12.89
C VAL A 496 -5.49 -8.87 11.96
N LYS A 497 -6.67 -8.52 12.50
CA LYS A 497 -7.97 -8.63 11.80
C LYS A 497 -8.52 -7.28 11.32
N ILE A 498 -7.84 -6.19 11.68
CA ILE A 498 -8.18 -4.81 11.29
C ILE A 498 -7.26 -4.31 10.16
N PRO A 499 -7.56 -3.17 9.51
CA PRO A 499 -6.63 -2.52 8.59
C PRO A 499 -5.22 -2.46 9.15
N SER A 500 -4.21 -2.82 8.35
CA SER A 500 -2.84 -2.83 8.85
C SER A 500 -1.77 -2.45 7.82
N THR A 501 -0.62 -2.02 8.32
CA THR A 501 0.60 -1.79 7.54
C THR A 501 1.84 -2.08 8.39
N THR A 502 3.04 -1.90 7.83
CA THR A 502 4.31 -2.14 8.52
C THR A 502 5.22 -0.91 8.42
N GLY A 503 6.18 -0.79 9.34
CA GLY A 503 7.20 0.26 9.25
C GLY A 503 8.04 0.18 7.96
N THR A 504 8.25 -1.03 7.44
CA THR A 504 8.90 -1.27 6.15
C THR A 504 8.09 -0.66 5.00
N ASN A 505 6.78 -0.91 4.93
CA ASN A 505 5.92 -0.32 3.89
C ASN A 505 5.94 1.22 3.94
N LEU A 506 5.90 1.81 5.14
CA LEU A 506 5.98 3.27 5.28
C LEU A 506 7.33 3.85 4.84
N PHE A 507 8.44 3.17 5.16
CA PHE A 507 9.76 3.59 4.69
C PHE A 507 9.84 3.62 3.16
N PHE A 508 9.44 2.53 2.50
CA PHE A 508 9.47 2.45 1.04
C PHE A 508 8.51 3.44 0.37
N ALA A 509 7.34 3.67 0.97
CA ALA A 509 6.37 4.64 0.45
C ALA A 509 6.85 6.10 0.54
N LEU A 510 7.68 6.43 1.52
CA LEU A 510 8.07 7.81 1.83
C LEU A 510 9.50 8.16 1.37
N THR A 511 10.34 7.17 1.07
CA THR A 511 11.70 7.41 0.58
C THR A 511 11.74 7.63 -0.93
N LYS A 512 12.48 8.65 -1.36
CA LYS A 512 12.77 8.94 -2.77
C LYS A 512 14.21 8.60 -3.18
N ASN A 513 15.01 8.17 -2.21
CA ASN A 513 16.41 7.87 -2.43
C ASN A 513 16.59 6.49 -3.05
N VAL A 514 17.76 6.27 -3.64
CA VAL A 514 18.16 4.94 -4.10
C VAL A 514 18.20 3.98 -2.92
N VAL A 515 17.50 2.85 -3.08
CA VAL A 515 17.46 1.76 -2.11
C VAL A 515 18.07 0.53 -2.76
N VAL A 516 19.15 0.03 -2.17
CA VAL A 516 19.72 -1.29 -2.46
C VAL A 516 19.15 -2.24 -1.41
N GLY A 517 18.24 -3.12 -1.80
CA GLY A 517 17.65 -4.11 -0.90
C GLY A 517 18.30 -5.48 -1.08
N ILE A 518 18.76 -6.07 0.03
CA ILE A 518 19.46 -7.36 0.04
C ILE A 518 18.63 -8.38 0.80
N THR A 519 18.33 -9.52 0.17
CA THR A 519 17.74 -10.68 0.84
C THR A 519 18.41 -11.99 0.42
N GLY A 520 17.96 -13.07 1.02
CA GLY A 520 18.40 -14.45 0.81
C GLY A 520 18.31 -15.27 2.08
N THR A 521 18.61 -16.56 2.02
CA THR A 521 18.68 -17.40 3.22
C THR A 521 19.99 -17.12 3.98
N LYS A 522 21.13 -17.09 3.28
CA LYS A 522 22.47 -16.77 3.83
C LYS A 522 23.17 -15.63 3.11
N GLY A 523 24.23 -15.07 3.71
CA GLY A 523 25.07 -14.04 3.07
C GLY A 523 24.55 -12.61 3.14
N LYS A 524 23.25 -12.41 3.44
CA LYS A 524 22.58 -11.10 3.54
C LYS A 524 23.39 -10.04 4.28
N SER A 525 23.74 -10.31 5.54
CA SER A 525 24.40 -9.32 6.39
C SER A 525 25.81 -9.01 5.89
N THR A 526 26.56 -10.03 5.47
CA THR A 526 27.90 -9.84 4.89
C THR A 526 27.84 -8.98 3.63
N VAL A 527 26.92 -9.27 2.70
CA VAL A 527 26.78 -8.51 1.45
C VAL A 527 26.33 -7.07 1.75
N THR A 528 25.37 -6.89 2.66
CA THR A 528 24.86 -5.56 3.06
C THR A 528 25.98 -4.70 3.66
N THR A 529 26.76 -5.23 4.61
CA THR A 529 27.85 -4.49 5.25
C THR A 529 29.03 -4.28 4.31
N LEU A 530 29.31 -5.23 3.42
CA LEU A 530 30.38 -5.09 2.44
C LEU A 530 30.07 -4.00 1.41
N ILE A 531 28.85 -3.98 0.85
CA ILE A 531 28.38 -2.91 -0.03
C ILE A 531 28.46 -1.56 0.69
N GLY A 532 27.93 -1.46 1.90
CA GLY A 532 27.96 -0.23 2.68
C GLY A 532 29.38 0.25 2.96
N HIS A 533 30.32 -0.65 3.26
CA HIS A 533 31.72 -0.32 3.52
C HIS A 533 32.46 0.15 2.26
N ILE A 534 32.27 -0.54 1.13
CA ILE A 534 32.90 -0.15 -0.15
C ILE A 534 32.37 1.23 -0.57
N LEU A 535 31.05 1.44 -0.56
CA LEU A 535 30.47 2.73 -0.93
C LEU A 535 30.95 3.87 -0.01
N LYS A 536 31.04 3.62 1.30
CA LYS A 536 31.57 4.60 2.26
C LYS A 536 33.04 4.91 2.01
N THR A 537 33.84 3.90 1.70
CA THR A 537 35.27 4.05 1.36
C THR A 537 35.44 4.89 0.09
N ALA A 538 34.56 4.70 -0.89
CA ALA A 538 34.48 5.49 -2.12
C ALA A 538 33.85 6.90 -1.92
N GLY A 539 33.65 7.35 -0.68
CA GLY A 539 33.13 8.69 -0.37
C GLY A 539 31.64 8.92 -0.68
N LYS A 540 30.84 7.87 -0.91
CA LYS A 540 29.39 8.01 -1.13
C LYS A 540 28.66 8.27 0.19
N ASN A 541 27.60 9.08 0.15
CA ASN A 541 26.69 9.27 1.27
C ASN A 541 25.79 8.04 1.42
N ILE A 542 26.06 7.20 2.42
CA ILE A 542 25.34 5.93 2.61
C ILE A 542 24.81 5.75 4.02
N LYS A 543 23.77 4.93 4.15
CA LYS A 543 23.27 4.45 5.44
C LYS A 543 22.82 2.99 5.31
N ILE A 544 23.28 2.15 6.25
CA ILE A 544 22.83 0.77 6.39
C ILE A 544 21.61 0.74 7.31
N LEU A 545 20.54 0.07 6.89
CA LEU A 545 19.27 -0.05 7.61
C LEU A 545 18.67 -1.46 7.49
N GLY A 546 17.56 -1.71 8.19
CA GLY A 546 16.75 -2.91 8.05
C GLY A 546 17.00 -3.92 9.18
N ASN A 547 17.10 -5.20 8.83
CA ASN A 547 17.32 -6.26 9.82
C ASN A 547 18.68 -6.14 10.55
N ILE A 548 19.63 -5.42 9.95
CA ILE A 548 20.86 -4.95 10.60
C ILE A 548 20.87 -3.43 10.68
N GLY A 549 21.50 -2.87 11.72
CA GLY A 549 21.53 -1.43 11.95
C GLY A 549 20.28 -0.91 12.64
N GLU A 550 19.70 0.17 12.11
CA GLU A 550 18.53 0.85 12.67
C GLU A 550 17.23 0.41 11.96
N PRO A 551 16.09 0.33 12.67
CA PRO A 551 14.78 0.09 12.07
C PRO A 551 14.48 1.13 10.98
N LEU A 552 13.90 0.69 9.87
CA LEU A 552 13.69 1.54 8.69
C LEU A 552 12.88 2.79 9.00
N ILE A 553 11.86 2.66 9.85
CA ILE A 553 10.94 3.75 10.17
C ILE A 553 11.62 4.88 10.97
N GLU A 554 12.70 4.61 11.72
CA GLU A 554 13.44 5.64 12.45
C GLU A 554 14.16 6.61 11.51
N GLU A 555 14.57 6.15 10.33
CA GLU A 555 15.20 7.01 9.34
C GLU A 555 14.26 8.10 8.84
N LEU A 556 12.94 7.84 8.82
CA LEU A 556 11.93 8.82 8.42
C LEU A 556 11.81 10.00 9.39
N LEU A 557 12.30 9.86 10.63
CA LEU A 557 12.29 10.93 11.62
C LEU A 557 13.44 11.93 11.45
N LYS A 558 14.43 11.59 10.61
CA LYS A 558 15.64 12.39 10.42
C LYS A 558 15.48 13.34 9.24
N GLN A 559 16.40 14.32 9.17
CA GLN A 559 16.45 15.25 8.06
C GLN A 559 16.67 14.50 6.73
N ARG A 560 15.80 14.78 5.75
CA ARG A 560 15.85 14.15 4.43
C ARG A 560 17.08 14.62 3.66
N SER A 561 17.94 13.67 3.29
CA SER A 561 19.04 13.83 2.32
C SER A 561 18.55 13.30 0.98
N THR A 562 18.75 13.99 -0.13
CA THR A 562 18.29 13.53 -1.47
C THR A 562 19.33 12.74 -2.25
N ASP A 563 20.56 12.68 -1.74
CA ASP A 563 21.74 12.04 -2.34
C ASP A 563 22.18 10.76 -1.60
N ARG A 564 21.51 10.43 -0.49
CA ARG A 564 21.87 9.29 0.36
C ARG A 564 21.45 7.98 -0.28
N ILE A 565 22.34 6.98 -0.33
CA ILE A 565 22.02 5.62 -0.75
C ILE A 565 21.69 4.78 0.49
N TYR A 566 20.52 4.15 0.51
CA TYR A 566 20.14 3.22 1.56
C TYR A 566 20.52 1.80 1.17
N VAL A 567 21.33 1.15 2.00
CA VAL A 567 21.71 -0.26 1.85
C VAL A 567 20.95 -1.05 2.90
N VAL A 568 19.92 -1.79 2.48
CA VAL A 568 18.89 -2.32 3.37
C VAL A 568 18.91 -3.84 3.38
N GLU A 569 19.13 -4.44 4.55
CA GLU A 569 18.91 -5.88 4.73
C GLU A 569 17.42 -6.16 4.97
N LEU A 570 16.82 -6.99 4.12
CA LEU A 570 15.41 -7.36 4.18
C LEU A 570 15.23 -8.85 4.52
N SER A 571 14.57 -9.12 5.64
CA SER A 571 14.16 -10.47 6.04
C SER A 571 12.95 -10.97 5.22
N SER A 572 12.68 -12.28 5.23
CA SER A 572 11.46 -12.80 4.60
C SER A 572 10.20 -12.25 5.28
N TYR A 573 10.23 -12.02 6.60
CA TYR A 573 9.11 -11.43 7.35
C TYR A 573 8.80 -10.00 6.92
N GLN A 574 9.83 -9.18 6.64
CA GLN A 574 9.62 -7.82 6.14
C GLN A 574 9.09 -7.81 4.71
N LEU A 575 9.62 -8.71 3.87
CA LEU A 575 9.23 -8.80 2.46
C LEU A 575 7.82 -9.36 2.29
N ASP A 576 7.38 -10.26 3.16
CA ASP A 576 6.06 -10.89 3.09
C ASP A 576 4.90 -9.86 3.03
N ASP A 577 5.06 -8.69 3.65
CA ASP A 577 4.08 -7.58 3.60
C ASP A 577 4.47 -6.44 2.68
N LEU A 578 5.63 -6.50 2.06
CA LEU A 578 6.14 -5.37 1.31
C LEU A 578 5.33 -5.24 0.01
N ASP A 579 4.78 -4.05 -0.21
CA ASP A 579 4.03 -3.65 -1.40
C ASP A 579 4.90 -2.82 -2.35
N PHE A 580 6.22 -2.94 -2.19
CA PHE A 580 7.25 -2.19 -2.89
C PHE A 580 8.44 -3.10 -3.23
N SER A 581 9.30 -2.62 -4.11
CA SER A 581 10.60 -3.25 -4.37
C SER A 581 11.71 -2.19 -4.35
N PRO A 582 12.94 -2.53 -3.92
CA PRO A 582 14.08 -1.64 -4.02
C PRO A 582 14.46 -1.36 -5.48
N HIS A 583 15.09 -0.22 -5.70
CA HIS A 583 15.67 0.17 -6.99
C HIS A 583 16.73 -0.84 -7.47
N ILE A 584 17.53 -1.35 -6.53
CA ILE A 584 18.48 -2.44 -6.77
C ILE A 584 18.16 -3.57 -5.79
N ALA A 585 17.63 -4.68 -6.30
CA ALA A 585 17.37 -5.89 -5.53
C ALA A 585 18.56 -6.85 -5.64
N VAL A 586 19.00 -7.40 -4.52
CA VAL A 586 20.06 -8.43 -4.47
C VAL A 586 19.54 -9.66 -3.75
N VAL A 587 19.58 -10.81 -4.40
CA VAL A 587 19.24 -12.10 -3.76
C VAL A 587 20.47 -12.99 -3.72
N THR A 588 20.92 -13.33 -2.51
CA THR A 588 22.18 -14.06 -2.25
C THR A 588 22.07 -15.57 -2.37
N SER A 589 20.99 -16.14 -1.86
CA SER A 589 20.73 -17.58 -1.84
C SER A 589 19.27 -17.89 -1.51
N LEU A 590 18.79 -19.05 -1.95
CA LEU A 590 17.48 -19.60 -1.59
C LEU A 590 17.63 -21.03 -1.07
N TYR A 591 17.35 -21.22 0.22
CA TYR A 591 17.23 -22.51 0.91
C TYR A 591 16.02 -22.45 1.85
N ASN A 592 15.45 -23.61 2.21
CA ASN A 592 14.33 -23.70 3.15
C ASN A 592 14.71 -23.14 4.53
N ASP A 593 13.92 -22.21 5.05
CA ASP A 593 14.06 -21.66 6.41
C ASP A 593 12.72 -21.06 6.88
N HIS A 594 12.58 -20.80 8.17
CA HIS A 594 11.43 -20.10 8.78
C HIS A 594 10.04 -20.71 8.47
N LEU A 595 9.96 -22.03 8.32
CA LEU A 595 8.70 -22.75 8.03
C LEU A 595 7.67 -22.65 9.16
N ASP A 596 8.10 -22.36 10.38
CA ASP A 596 7.26 -22.07 11.55
C ASP A 596 6.36 -20.84 11.34
N TYR A 597 6.86 -19.83 10.61
CA TYR A 597 6.11 -18.63 10.26
C TYR A 597 5.40 -18.78 8.91
N HIS A 598 6.12 -19.25 7.88
CA HIS A 598 5.60 -19.26 6.51
C HIS A 598 4.66 -20.44 6.23
N GLY A 599 4.74 -21.51 7.03
CA GLY A 599 3.95 -22.73 6.88
C GLY A 599 4.44 -23.67 5.77
N SER A 600 4.97 -23.14 4.65
CA SER A 600 5.56 -23.93 3.57
C SER A 600 6.78 -23.25 2.93
N SER A 601 7.57 -24.02 2.20
CA SER A 601 8.71 -23.50 1.45
C SER A 601 8.25 -22.57 0.33
N GLU A 602 7.15 -22.88 -0.38
CA GLU A 602 6.65 -22.00 -1.45
C GLU A 602 6.30 -20.61 -0.90
N ARG A 603 5.62 -20.53 0.25
CA ARG A 603 5.27 -19.25 0.89
C ARG A 603 6.51 -18.45 1.30
N TYR A 604 7.55 -19.12 1.80
CA TYR A 604 8.83 -18.48 2.13
C TYR A 604 9.52 -17.89 0.89
N VAL A 605 9.53 -18.64 -0.21
CA VAL A 605 10.08 -18.23 -1.50
C VAL A 605 9.27 -17.05 -2.07
N ASP A 606 7.94 -17.13 -2.06
CA ASP A 606 7.04 -16.07 -2.50
C ASP A 606 7.22 -14.79 -1.70
N ALA A 607 7.37 -14.90 -0.38
CA ALA A 607 7.67 -13.77 0.49
C ALA A 607 8.97 -13.09 0.05
N LYS A 608 10.04 -13.84 -0.25
CA LYS A 608 11.28 -13.24 -0.76
C LYS A 608 11.16 -12.66 -2.15
N LYS A 609 10.40 -13.30 -3.04
CA LYS A 609 10.19 -12.87 -4.43
C LYS A 609 9.53 -11.48 -4.51
N ARG A 610 8.82 -11.04 -3.46
CA ARG A 610 8.31 -9.67 -3.36
C ARG A 610 9.40 -8.60 -3.51
N ILE A 611 10.68 -8.89 -3.25
CA ILE A 611 11.79 -7.95 -3.48
C ILE A 611 11.95 -7.54 -4.95
N ILE A 612 11.44 -8.33 -5.91
CA ILE A 612 11.47 -7.99 -7.34
C ILE A 612 10.08 -7.75 -7.94
N LYS A 613 9.01 -8.07 -7.20
CA LYS A 613 7.63 -8.11 -7.70
C LYS A 613 7.13 -6.76 -8.24
N PHE A 614 7.57 -5.66 -7.63
CA PHE A 614 7.10 -4.30 -7.94
C PHE A 614 8.17 -3.47 -8.67
N GLN A 615 9.27 -4.09 -9.11
CA GLN A 615 10.27 -3.41 -9.92
C GLN A 615 9.74 -3.08 -11.32
N THR A 616 10.34 -2.05 -11.92
CA THR A 616 10.11 -1.55 -13.28
C THR A 616 11.35 -1.74 -14.15
N ASN A 617 11.27 -1.43 -15.44
CA ASN A 617 12.40 -1.47 -16.37
C ASN A 617 13.53 -0.48 -16.06
N ASN A 618 13.35 0.44 -15.11
CA ASN A 618 14.40 1.34 -14.62
C ASN A 618 15.15 0.78 -13.41
N ASP A 619 14.67 -0.33 -12.85
CA ASP A 619 15.25 -0.98 -11.68
C ASP A 619 16.17 -2.14 -12.10
N LEU A 620 16.92 -2.66 -11.13
CA LEU A 620 17.88 -3.73 -11.35
C LEU A 620 17.68 -4.88 -10.36
N PHE A 621 17.72 -6.11 -10.88
CA PHE A 621 17.78 -7.34 -10.12
C PHE A 621 19.16 -8.00 -10.28
N ILE A 622 19.93 -8.08 -9.19
CA ILE A 622 21.23 -8.74 -9.12
C ILE A 622 21.09 -10.08 -8.38
N TYR A 623 21.55 -11.17 -8.99
CA TYR A 623 21.28 -12.51 -8.47
C TYR A 623 22.44 -13.50 -8.62
N ASN A 624 22.44 -14.49 -7.74
CA ASN A 624 23.40 -15.59 -7.78
C ASN A 624 23.02 -16.60 -8.88
N ASN A 625 23.84 -16.67 -9.94
CA ASN A 625 23.60 -17.53 -11.10
C ASN A 625 23.78 -19.04 -10.80
N SER A 626 24.19 -19.41 -9.58
CA SER A 626 24.26 -20.81 -9.15
C SER A 626 22.88 -21.40 -8.80
N PHE A 627 21.86 -20.57 -8.57
CA PHE A 627 20.51 -21.01 -8.22
C PHE A 627 19.58 -20.97 -9.45
N ALA A 628 19.04 -22.13 -9.84
CA ALA A 628 18.14 -22.23 -11.00
C ALA A 628 16.90 -21.33 -10.86
N GLU A 629 16.31 -21.31 -9.68
CA GLU A 629 15.11 -20.52 -9.36
C GLU A 629 15.34 -19.01 -9.50
N LEU A 630 16.54 -18.51 -9.16
CA LEU A 630 16.88 -17.10 -9.37
C LEU A 630 17.06 -16.75 -10.87
N LYS A 631 17.41 -17.72 -11.71
CA LYS A 631 17.43 -17.55 -13.18
C LYS A 631 16.02 -17.52 -13.77
N GLU A 632 15.07 -18.16 -13.12
CA GLU A 632 13.66 -18.08 -13.53
C GLU A 632 13.10 -16.72 -13.14
N TRP A 633 13.37 -16.25 -11.92
CA TRP A 633 13.00 -14.93 -11.45
C TRP A 633 13.53 -13.81 -12.35
N SER A 634 14.75 -13.96 -12.89
CA SER A 634 15.34 -12.96 -13.80
C SER A 634 14.64 -12.86 -15.16
N ARG A 635 13.84 -13.86 -15.54
CA ARG A 635 13.03 -13.86 -16.76
C ARG A 635 11.61 -13.37 -16.52
N GLU A 636 11.13 -13.44 -15.27
CA GLU A 636 9.78 -13.03 -14.88
C GLU A 636 9.69 -11.57 -14.43
N THR A 637 10.78 -11.02 -13.87
CA THR A 637 10.81 -9.63 -13.42
C THR A 637 10.72 -8.65 -14.58
N ARG A 638 10.14 -7.48 -14.32
CA ARG A 638 10.18 -6.32 -15.24
C ARG A 638 11.50 -5.54 -15.15
N ALA A 639 12.31 -5.81 -14.13
CA ALA A 639 13.60 -5.18 -13.94
C ALA A 639 14.64 -5.65 -14.96
N ASN A 640 15.65 -4.83 -15.19
CA ASN A 640 16.87 -5.33 -15.80
C ASN A 640 17.49 -6.37 -14.86
N SER A 641 17.97 -7.48 -15.40
CA SER A 641 18.55 -8.55 -14.57
C SER A 641 20.03 -8.73 -14.88
N LYS A 642 20.86 -8.87 -13.84
CA LYS A 642 22.30 -9.06 -13.97
C LYS A 642 22.80 -10.16 -13.00
N PRO A 643 23.40 -11.26 -13.49
CA PRO A 643 24.06 -12.20 -12.61
C PRO A 643 25.29 -11.54 -11.95
N TYR A 644 25.81 -12.13 -10.88
CA TYR A 644 27.06 -11.68 -10.27
C TYR A 644 28.20 -11.62 -11.28
N ASP A 645 29.02 -10.58 -11.17
CA ASP A 645 30.22 -10.37 -11.96
C ASP A 645 31.33 -11.29 -11.47
N VAL A 646 31.37 -12.50 -12.05
CA VAL A 646 32.34 -13.54 -11.70
C VAL A 646 33.70 -13.35 -12.37
N ASP A 647 33.76 -12.52 -13.41
CA ASP A 647 34.97 -12.27 -14.19
C ASP A 647 35.90 -11.24 -13.53
N PHE A 648 35.36 -10.44 -12.61
CA PHE A 648 36.13 -9.46 -11.86
C PHE A 648 37.22 -10.13 -11.00
N GLN A 649 38.47 -9.86 -11.33
CA GLN A 649 39.63 -10.36 -10.60
C GLN A 649 39.94 -9.43 -9.41
N PHE A 650 40.04 -10.00 -8.21
CA PHE A 650 40.51 -9.31 -7.02
C PHE A 650 41.55 -10.14 -6.29
N ASP A 651 42.46 -9.48 -5.58
CA ASP A 651 43.47 -10.18 -4.78
C ASP A 651 42.82 -10.83 -3.55
N GLN A 652 42.55 -12.14 -3.64
CA GLN A 652 41.96 -12.92 -2.56
C GLN A 652 42.85 -12.95 -1.30
N ASN A 653 44.16 -12.73 -1.42
CA ASN A 653 45.05 -12.70 -0.26
C ASN A 653 44.90 -11.40 0.54
N ALA A 654 44.60 -10.29 -0.14
CA ALA A 654 44.37 -8.99 0.49
C ALA A 654 43.01 -8.88 1.20
N VAL A 655 42.07 -9.78 0.92
CA VAL A 655 40.74 -9.79 1.54
C VAL A 655 40.69 -10.70 2.77
N LYS A 656 40.11 -10.19 3.86
CA LYS A 656 39.98 -10.91 5.14
C LYS A 656 38.88 -11.98 5.11
N LEU A 657 37.84 -11.81 4.30
CA LEU A 657 36.80 -12.82 4.09
C LEU A 657 37.36 -14.00 3.29
N LYS A 658 37.34 -15.21 3.87
CA LYS A 658 37.84 -16.45 3.24
C LYS A 658 36.71 -17.44 2.98
N GLY A 659 36.93 -18.35 2.03
CA GLY A 659 36.01 -19.43 1.68
C GLY A 659 35.11 -19.13 0.46
N PRO A 660 34.63 -20.18 -0.23
CA PRO A 660 33.93 -20.06 -1.52
C PRO A 660 32.63 -19.24 -1.44
N HIS A 661 31.83 -19.43 -0.39
CA HIS A 661 30.61 -18.64 -0.17
C HIS A 661 30.89 -17.14 0.04
N ASN A 662 32.05 -16.78 0.60
CA ASN A 662 32.44 -15.39 0.76
C ASN A 662 32.94 -14.77 -0.55
N ILE A 663 33.51 -15.56 -1.46
CA ILE A 663 33.82 -15.11 -2.82
C ILE A 663 32.52 -14.71 -3.53
N GLU A 664 31.46 -15.52 -3.43
CA GLU A 664 30.15 -15.17 -3.98
C GLU A 664 29.57 -13.89 -3.36
N ASN A 665 29.68 -13.72 -2.03
CA ASN A 665 29.26 -12.48 -1.35
C ASN A 665 30.06 -11.26 -1.83
N ILE A 666 31.37 -11.42 -2.06
CA ILE A 666 32.24 -10.37 -2.61
C ILE A 666 31.80 -10.00 -4.03
N GLN A 667 31.56 -10.99 -4.90
CA GLN A 667 31.10 -10.76 -6.27
C GLN A 667 29.75 -10.04 -6.31
N ALA A 668 28.82 -10.39 -5.42
CA ALA A 668 27.56 -9.68 -5.26
C ALA A 668 27.79 -8.19 -4.92
N ALA A 669 28.65 -7.92 -3.93
CA ALA A 669 28.94 -6.55 -3.49
C ALA A 669 29.66 -5.72 -4.57
N ILE A 670 30.63 -6.31 -5.28
CA ILE A 670 31.33 -5.69 -6.41
C ILE A 670 30.33 -5.32 -7.50
N THR A 671 29.44 -6.25 -7.88
CA THR A 671 28.44 -6.04 -8.94
C THR A 671 27.56 -4.82 -8.62
N VAL A 672 27.09 -4.71 -7.38
CA VAL A 672 26.31 -3.55 -6.92
C VAL A 672 27.13 -2.25 -6.98
N CYS A 673 28.35 -2.26 -6.47
CA CYS A 673 29.18 -1.05 -6.41
C CYS A 673 29.54 -0.52 -7.80
N ARG A 674 29.84 -1.41 -8.76
CA ARG A 674 30.11 -1.03 -10.16
C ARG A 674 28.87 -0.42 -10.83
N VAL A 675 27.68 -0.99 -10.59
CA VAL A 675 26.40 -0.42 -11.07
C VAL A 675 26.16 0.98 -10.51
N LEU A 676 26.56 1.22 -9.26
CA LEU A 676 26.48 2.53 -8.62
C LEU A 676 27.64 3.49 -9.00
N GLY A 677 28.46 3.10 -9.98
CA GLY A 677 29.54 3.94 -10.52
C GLY A 677 30.74 4.12 -9.57
N VAL A 678 31.03 3.13 -8.72
CA VAL A 678 32.28 3.08 -7.95
C VAL A 678 33.41 2.55 -8.85
N SER A 679 34.60 3.15 -8.79
CA SER A 679 35.75 2.69 -9.58
C SER A 679 36.31 1.37 -9.07
N ASP A 680 36.99 0.64 -9.94
CA ASP A 680 37.58 -0.66 -9.60
C ASP A 680 38.69 -0.50 -8.52
N GLU A 681 39.40 0.64 -8.50
CA GLU A 681 40.39 0.97 -7.46
C GLU A 681 39.75 1.18 -6.08
N ASP A 682 38.65 1.93 -6.01
CA ASP A 682 37.92 2.17 -4.77
C ASP A 682 37.29 0.88 -4.23
N ILE A 683 36.80 0.02 -5.12
CA ILE A 683 36.32 -1.32 -4.77
C ILE A 683 37.45 -2.14 -4.15
N ALA A 684 38.63 -2.20 -4.79
CA ALA A 684 39.78 -2.94 -4.26
C ALA A 684 40.22 -2.41 -2.89
N SER A 685 40.25 -1.08 -2.71
CA SER A 685 40.55 -0.42 -1.43
C SER A 685 39.52 -0.76 -0.34
N GLY A 686 38.23 -0.73 -0.69
CA GLY A 686 37.14 -1.12 0.19
C GLY A 686 37.24 -2.59 0.63
N LEU A 687 37.50 -3.51 -0.30
CA LEU A 687 37.67 -4.94 0.00
C LEU A 687 38.85 -5.21 0.94
N LYS A 688 39.97 -4.53 0.74
CA LYS A 688 41.18 -4.68 1.57
C LYS A 688 40.99 -4.15 2.99
N SER A 689 40.26 -3.05 3.14
CA SER A 689 40.02 -2.40 4.44
C SER A 689 38.84 -2.98 5.22
N TYR A 690 37.98 -3.77 4.56
CA TYR A 690 36.81 -4.36 5.18
C TYR A 690 37.15 -5.27 6.36
N VAL A 691 36.45 -5.06 7.47
CA VAL A 691 36.49 -5.93 8.65
C VAL A 691 35.15 -6.66 8.73
N PRO A 692 35.14 -8.01 8.73
CA PRO A 692 33.91 -8.78 8.87
C PRO A 692 33.15 -8.45 10.15
N LEU A 693 31.83 -8.70 10.13
CA LEU A 693 30.97 -8.55 11.30
C LEU A 693 31.47 -9.43 12.46
N PRO A 694 31.37 -8.95 13.72
CA PRO A 694 31.60 -9.78 14.89
C PRO A 694 30.72 -11.03 14.88
N HIS A 695 31.18 -12.10 15.51
CA HIS A 695 30.48 -13.37 15.70
C HIS A 695 30.18 -14.14 14.40
N ARG A 696 30.95 -13.87 13.33
CA ARG A 696 30.86 -14.57 12.04
C ARG A 696 32.24 -15.06 11.61
N LEU A 697 32.54 -16.32 11.93
CA LEU A 697 33.88 -16.91 11.79
C LEU A 697 34.98 -15.98 12.31
N GLU A 698 34.71 -15.30 13.42
CA GLU A 698 35.63 -14.35 14.03
C GLU A 698 36.73 -15.12 14.75
N ASN A 699 37.99 -14.88 14.36
CA ASN A 699 39.13 -15.48 15.05
C ASN A 699 39.37 -14.74 16.37
N ILE A 700 39.11 -15.41 17.49
CA ILE A 700 39.23 -14.85 18.85
C ILE A 700 40.69 -14.89 19.32
N GLY A 701 41.52 -15.70 18.68
CA GLY A 701 42.93 -15.87 18.99
C GLY A 701 43.31 -17.33 19.19
N THR A 702 44.58 -17.54 19.54
CA THR A 702 45.16 -18.86 19.76
C THR A 702 45.63 -19.00 21.21
N LEU A 703 45.14 -20.01 21.92
CA LEU A 703 45.54 -20.35 23.30
C LEU A 703 46.01 -21.80 23.35
N LYS A 704 47.20 -22.05 23.92
CA LYS A 704 47.80 -23.40 23.98
C LYS A 704 47.86 -24.10 22.62
N GLY A 705 48.07 -23.33 21.55
CA GLY A 705 48.06 -23.81 20.16
C GLY A 705 46.66 -24.12 19.59
N ILE A 706 45.58 -23.92 20.34
CA ILE A 706 44.20 -24.08 19.87
C ILE A 706 43.70 -22.74 19.34
N THR A 707 43.18 -22.70 18.11
CA THR A 707 42.58 -21.49 17.56
C THR A 707 41.08 -21.50 17.80
N PHE A 708 40.53 -20.42 18.37
CA PHE A 708 39.11 -20.30 18.69
C PHE A 708 38.42 -19.42 17.65
N TYR A 709 37.33 -19.93 17.07
CA TYR A 709 36.47 -19.19 16.15
C TYR A 709 35.06 -19.04 16.71
N ASP A 710 34.58 -17.79 16.72
CA ASP A 710 33.21 -17.43 17.05
C ASP A 710 32.37 -17.25 15.78
N ASP A 711 31.41 -18.15 15.60
CA ASP A 711 30.41 -18.11 14.54
C ASP A 711 28.99 -18.23 15.13
N ALA A 712 28.74 -17.52 16.24
CA ALA A 712 27.47 -17.56 16.96
C ALA A 712 26.23 -17.24 16.10
N ILE A 713 26.41 -16.55 14.97
CA ILE A 713 25.36 -16.22 14.00
C ILE A 713 24.88 -17.44 13.18
N ALA A 714 25.64 -18.54 13.15
CA ALA A 714 25.27 -19.76 12.43
C ALA A 714 24.20 -20.56 13.21
N VAL A 715 22.94 -20.16 13.00
CA VAL A 715 21.76 -20.71 13.68
C VAL A 715 20.98 -21.74 12.85
N ILE A 716 21.54 -22.22 11.74
CA ILE A 716 20.95 -23.26 10.87
C ILE A 716 22.02 -24.29 10.46
N PRO A 717 21.67 -25.56 10.18
CA PRO A 717 22.63 -26.64 9.89
C PRO A 717 23.60 -26.30 8.77
N GLU A 718 23.08 -25.75 7.68
CA GLU A 718 23.87 -25.49 6.49
C GLU A 718 24.86 -24.32 6.72
N ALA A 719 24.60 -23.42 7.67
CA ALA A 719 25.56 -22.36 8.01
C ALA A 719 26.78 -22.96 8.73
N THR A 720 26.55 -23.89 9.65
CA THR A 720 27.60 -24.64 10.33
C THR A 720 28.38 -25.54 9.36
N ILE A 721 27.71 -26.15 8.37
CA ILE A 721 28.41 -26.87 7.28
C ILE A 721 29.38 -25.94 6.54
N ALA A 722 28.95 -24.73 6.19
CA ALA A 722 29.81 -23.76 5.51
C ALA A 722 31.00 -23.31 6.39
N ALA A 723 30.78 -23.16 7.70
CA ALA A 723 31.84 -22.87 8.67
C ALA A 723 32.89 -24.00 8.72
N LEU A 724 32.44 -25.25 8.84
CA LEU A 724 33.31 -26.44 8.83
C LEU A 724 34.09 -26.62 7.52
N GLN A 725 33.51 -26.19 6.40
CA GLN A 725 34.18 -26.21 5.11
C GLN A 725 35.25 -25.12 4.96
N SER A 726 35.11 -24.01 5.69
CA SER A 726 35.98 -22.83 5.57
C SER A 726 37.18 -22.85 6.52
N LEU A 727 37.12 -23.67 7.57
CA LEU A 727 38.18 -23.78 8.57
C LEU A 727 38.96 -25.08 8.42
N ASP A 728 40.28 -24.99 8.64
CA ASP A 728 41.16 -26.14 8.68
C ASP A 728 41.20 -26.77 10.08
N LYS A 729 41.26 -28.10 10.12
CA LYS A 729 41.48 -28.90 11.34
C LYS A 729 40.52 -28.57 12.49
N VAL A 730 39.22 -28.44 12.19
CA VAL A 730 38.20 -28.32 13.24
C VAL A 730 38.13 -29.62 14.03
N ASP A 731 38.45 -29.54 15.32
CA ASP A 731 38.59 -30.69 16.20
C ASP A 731 37.54 -30.68 17.31
N THR A 732 37.05 -29.50 17.68
CA THR A 732 35.96 -29.31 18.64
C THR A 732 34.89 -28.40 18.06
N LEU A 733 33.63 -28.84 18.13
CA LEU A 733 32.49 -28.11 17.59
C LEU A 733 31.40 -27.97 18.65
N LEU A 734 30.91 -26.75 18.86
CA LEU A 734 29.81 -26.45 19.77
C LEU A 734 28.50 -26.31 18.95
N LEU A 735 27.54 -27.19 19.21
CA LEU A 735 26.26 -27.35 18.52
C LEU A 735 25.08 -27.22 19.50
N GLY A 736 23.88 -27.03 18.97
CA GLY A 736 22.64 -27.15 19.71
C GLY A 736 21.97 -25.81 20.06
N GLY A 737 20.67 -25.87 20.34
CA GLY A 737 19.84 -24.71 20.66
C GLY A 737 18.34 -25.01 20.59
N THR A 738 17.51 -23.98 20.51
CA THR A 738 16.07 -24.05 20.32
C THR A 738 15.70 -24.89 19.10
N ASP A 739 14.80 -25.85 19.30
CA ASP A 739 14.32 -26.74 18.26
C ASP A 739 13.29 -26.05 17.35
N ARG A 740 13.56 -26.07 16.05
CA ARG A 740 12.67 -25.58 14.98
C ARG A 740 12.30 -26.67 13.97
N GLY A 741 12.58 -27.93 14.27
CA GLY A 741 12.31 -29.05 13.38
C GLY A 741 13.30 -29.22 12.22
N TYR A 742 14.52 -28.70 12.34
CA TYR A 742 15.56 -28.87 11.32
C TYR A 742 15.97 -30.34 11.15
N ASP A 743 16.37 -30.70 9.92
CA ASP A 743 17.02 -31.97 9.59
C ASP A 743 18.54 -31.81 9.68
N PHE A 744 19.17 -32.56 10.58
CA PHE A 744 20.62 -32.48 10.83
C PHE A 744 21.42 -33.55 10.09
N THR A 745 20.77 -34.43 9.32
CA THR A 745 21.41 -35.61 8.69
C THR A 745 22.64 -35.23 7.85
N GLN A 746 22.55 -34.15 7.06
CA GLN A 746 23.68 -33.69 6.25
C GLN A 746 24.80 -33.07 7.10
N LEU A 747 24.45 -32.33 8.15
CA LEU A 747 25.43 -31.75 9.08
C LEU A 747 26.22 -32.85 9.78
N GLU A 748 25.53 -33.87 10.30
CA GLU A 748 26.16 -35.00 11.00
C GLU A 748 27.15 -35.73 10.08
N LYS A 749 26.78 -35.93 8.81
CA LYS A 749 27.67 -36.49 7.80
C LYS A 749 28.94 -35.65 7.60
N VAL A 750 28.79 -34.33 7.44
CA VAL A 750 29.94 -33.43 7.23
C VAL A 750 30.84 -33.37 8.46
N VAL A 751 30.29 -33.39 9.66
CA VAL A 751 31.06 -33.41 10.92
C VAL A 751 31.96 -34.64 10.99
N LYS A 752 31.44 -35.82 10.61
CA LYS A 752 32.24 -37.06 10.52
C LYS A 752 33.31 -36.98 9.43
N GLU A 753 32.95 -36.52 8.23
CA GLU A 753 33.89 -36.38 7.10
C GLU A 753 35.04 -35.42 7.41
N LYS A 754 34.78 -34.37 8.19
CA LYS A 754 35.78 -33.40 8.64
C LYS A 754 36.64 -33.91 9.81
N GLY A 755 36.33 -35.08 10.37
CA GLY A 755 37.09 -35.70 11.45
C GLY A 755 37.02 -34.94 12.78
N VAL A 756 35.91 -34.24 13.04
CA VAL A 756 35.66 -33.58 14.33
C VAL A 756 35.57 -34.66 15.41
N ARG A 757 36.26 -34.49 16.55
CA ARG A 757 36.35 -35.52 17.60
C ARG A 757 35.58 -35.16 18.86
N ASN A 758 35.54 -33.87 19.18
CA ASN A 758 34.88 -33.39 20.39
C ASN A 758 33.64 -32.59 20.01
N LEU A 759 32.50 -32.89 20.64
CA LEU A 759 31.26 -32.16 20.46
C LEU A 759 30.80 -31.57 21.79
N VAL A 760 30.36 -30.33 21.77
CA VAL A 760 29.58 -29.75 22.86
C VAL A 760 28.16 -29.57 22.36
N LEU A 761 27.17 -30.07 23.10
CA LEU A 761 25.77 -30.11 22.70
C LEU A 761 24.94 -29.31 23.70
N PHE A 762 24.41 -28.18 23.24
CA PHE A 762 23.47 -27.35 23.98
C PHE A 762 22.02 -27.84 23.78
N PRO A 763 21.16 -27.77 24.80
CA PRO A 763 19.75 -28.07 24.65
C PRO A 763 19.04 -27.03 23.75
N ASP A 764 18.00 -27.42 23.03
CA ASP A 764 17.36 -28.74 22.97
C ASP A 764 17.84 -29.61 21.81
N THR A 765 18.16 -29.02 20.65
CA THR A 765 18.52 -29.77 19.44
C THR A 765 19.78 -30.61 19.59
N GLY A 766 20.71 -30.19 20.46
CA GLY A 766 21.90 -30.98 20.76
C GLY A 766 21.59 -32.40 21.22
N LYS A 767 20.45 -32.62 21.91
CA LYS A 767 20.03 -33.96 22.35
C LYS A 767 19.68 -34.89 21.20
N ARG A 768 19.13 -34.34 20.11
CA ARG A 768 18.67 -35.06 18.92
C ARG A 768 19.78 -35.35 17.92
N MET A 769 20.90 -34.62 18.01
CA MET A 769 22.03 -34.79 17.11
C MET A 769 22.89 -35.99 17.54
N PHE A 770 23.38 -36.73 16.55
CA PHE A 770 24.29 -37.87 16.72
C PHE A 770 23.78 -38.99 17.64
N GLU A 771 22.47 -39.12 17.86
CA GLU A 771 21.90 -40.15 18.75
C GLU A 771 22.39 -41.58 18.41
N LYS A 772 22.58 -41.87 17.12
CA LYS A 772 23.03 -43.19 16.64
C LYS A 772 24.54 -43.40 16.69
N ASP A 773 25.31 -42.33 16.87
CA ASP A 773 26.76 -42.30 16.69
C ASP A 773 27.47 -41.65 17.88
N ARG A 774 26.80 -41.56 19.04
CA ARG A 774 27.35 -40.89 20.24
C ARG A 774 28.69 -41.46 20.68
N GLU A 775 28.90 -42.76 20.49
CA GLU A 775 30.13 -43.45 20.89
C GLU A 775 31.35 -43.07 20.04
N ASP A 776 31.14 -42.49 18.84
CA ASP A 776 32.21 -42.06 17.94
C ASP A 776 32.85 -40.72 18.37
N PHE A 777 32.21 -40.00 19.30
CA PHE A 777 32.61 -38.64 19.70
C PHE A 777 32.85 -38.52 21.21
N ASN A 778 33.73 -37.59 21.58
CA ASN A 778 33.85 -37.12 22.95
C ASN A 778 32.85 -35.99 23.18
N ILE A 779 31.74 -36.28 23.86
CA ILE A 779 30.59 -35.37 23.96
C ILE A 779 30.50 -34.73 25.35
N LEU A 780 30.27 -33.42 25.38
CA LEU A 780 29.77 -32.68 26.54
C LEU A 780 28.35 -32.17 26.27
N GLU A 781 27.38 -32.58 27.08
CA GLU A 781 26.08 -31.90 27.15
C GLU A 781 26.12 -30.86 28.27
N THR A 782 25.76 -29.61 27.96
CA THR A 782 25.76 -28.53 28.95
C THR A 782 24.81 -27.41 28.53
N ASP A 783 24.39 -26.58 29.49
CA ASP A 783 23.73 -25.29 29.28
C ASP A 783 24.65 -24.10 29.60
N SER A 784 25.92 -24.37 29.93
CA SER A 784 26.91 -23.39 30.38
C SER A 784 28.01 -23.15 29.35
N MET A 785 28.11 -21.92 28.85
CA MET A 785 29.19 -21.53 27.94
C MET A 785 30.58 -21.67 28.60
N LYS A 786 30.67 -21.44 29.91
CA LYS A 786 31.91 -21.63 30.67
C LYS A 786 32.40 -23.08 30.60
N GLU A 787 31.49 -24.03 30.81
CA GLU A 787 31.82 -25.45 30.76
C GLU A 787 32.20 -25.87 29.34
N ALA A 788 31.44 -25.39 28.34
CA ALA A 788 31.71 -25.62 26.93
C ALA A 788 33.13 -25.19 26.53
N VAL A 789 33.52 -23.95 26.87
CA VAL A 789 34.84 -23.40 26.55
C VAL A 789 35.94 -24.11 27.34
N THR A 790 35.70 -24.43 28.61
CA THR A 790 36.66 -25.19 29.46
C THR A 790 36.91 -26.59 28.90
N PHE A 791 35.86 -27.27 28.45
CA PHE A 791 35.97 -28.58 27.81
C PHE A 791 36.74 -28.50 26.50
N ALA A 792 36.41 -27.54 25.63
CA ALA A 792 37.16 -27.32 24.40
C ALA A 792 38.65 -27.07 24.69
N TYR A 793 38.97 -26.18 25.62
CA TYR A 793 40.36 -25.89 26.01
C TYR A 793 41.15 -27.12 26.49
N ARG A 794 40.47 -28.09 27.13
CA ARG A 794 41.10 -29.32 27.62
C ARG A 794 41.25 -30.39 26.54
N GLN A 795 40.26 -30.53 25.66
CA GLN A 795 40.14 -31.67 24.74
C GLN A 795 40.60 -31.38 23.31
N THR A 796 40.59 -30.11 22.88
CA THR A 796 41.06 -29.73 21.55
C THR A 796 42.57 -29.92 21.45
N LYS A 797 43.04 -30.59 20.38
CA LYS A 797 44.47 -30.77 20.14
C LYS A 797 45.16 -29.44 19.83
N SER A 798 46.41 -29.29 20.29
CA SER A 798 47.29 -28.20 19.86
C SER A 798 47.48 -28.24 18.34
N GLY A 799 47.40 -27.08 17.69
CA GLY A 799 47.44 -26.91 16.23
C GLY A 799 46.08 -27.16 15.54
N ALA A 800 45.01 -27.35 16.31
CA ALA A 800 43.66 -27.57 15.81
C ALA A 800 42.71 -26.42 16.21
N THR A 801 41.46 -26.51 15.73
CA THR A 801 40.47 -25.44 15.84
C THR A 801 39.28 -25.84 16.73
N CYS A 802 38.85 -24.91 17.59
CA CYS A 802 37.57 -24.94 18.29
C CYS A 802 36.60 -23.95 17.63
N LEU A 803 35.41 -24.42 17.26
CA LEU A 803 34.41 -23.64 16.54
C LEU A 803 33.10 -23.57 17.35
N LEU A 804 32.65 -22.35 17.66
CA LEU A 804 31.27 -22.09 18.08
C LEU A 804 30.40 -21.86 16.85
N SER A 805 29.57 -22.82 16.46
CA SER A 805 28.64 -22.67 15.33
C SER A 805 27.44 -23.58 15.56
N THR A 806 26.38 -23.07 16.18
CA THR A 806 25.42 -23.91 16.91
C THR A 806 24.43 -24.68 16.06
N ALA A 807 24.34 -24.42 14.75
CA ALA A 807 23.38 -25.03 13.82
C ALA A 807 21.89 -24.87 14.22
N SER A 808 21.61 -24.08 15.26
CA SER A 808 20.28 -23.87 15.81
C SER A 808 20.22 -22.49 16.50
N PRO A 809 19.07 -21.80 16.49
CA PRO A 809 18.86 -20.59 17.27
C PRO A 809 18.96 -20.92 18.75
N SER A 810 19.30 -19.95 19.58
CA SER A 810 19.71 -20.26 20.96
C SER A 810 18.95 -19.44 22.01
N TYR A 811 17.73 -19.03 21.66
CA TYR A 811 16.87 -18.10 22.42
C TYR A 811 16.45 -18.59 23.82
N ARG A 812 16.62 -19.90 24.08
CA ARG A 812 16.34 -20.48 25.39
C ARG A 812 17.42 -20.14 26.43
N LEU A 813 18.68 -20.12 26.01
CA LEU A 813 19.83 -19.93 26.89
C LEU A 813 20.35 -18.48 26.83
N TRP A 814 20.25 -17.83 25.67
CA TRP A 814 20.70 -16.46 25.44
C TRP A 814 19.59 -15.62 24.81
N LYS A 815 19.58 -14.31 25.05
CA LYS A 815 18.59 -13.37 24.48
C LYS A 815 18.71 -13.27 22.96
N ASN A 816 19.93 -13.32 22.45
CA ASN A 816 20.27 -13.21 21.04
C ASN A 816 21.62 -13.90 20.74
N PHE A 817 22.07 -13.87 19.49
CA PHE A 817 23.32 -14.51 19.11
C PHE A 817 24.55 -13.70 19.58
N GLU A 818 24.41 -12.39 19.72
CA GLU A 818 25.47 -11.50 20.22
C GLU A 818 25.84 -11.85 21.65
N GLU A 819 24.86 -12.00 22.56
CA GLU A 819 25.11 -12.39 23.95
C GLU A 819 25.80 -13.77 24.04
N LYS A 820 25.42 -14.72 23.17
CA LYS A 820 26.06 -16.04 23.07
C LYS A 820 27.53 -15.93 22.64
N GLY A 821 27.80 -15.16 21.59
CA GLY A 821 29.16 -14.96 21.08
C GLY A 821 30.05 -14.19 22.06
N ASP A 822 29.52 -13.12 22.67
CA ASP A 822 30.22 -12.34 23.69
C ASP A 822 30.59 -13.20 24.91
N GLU A 823 29.69 -14.11 25.34
CA GLU A 823 29.98 -15.02 26.43
C GLU A 823 31.09 -16.03 26.06
N PHE A 824 31.06 -16.55 24.84
CA PHE A 824 32.13 -17.43 24.34
C PHE A 824 33.48 -16.72 24.33
N LYS A 825 33.56 -15.51 23.76
CA LYS A 825 34.78 -14.70 23.74
C LYS A 825 35.30 -14.43 25.15
N LYS A 826 34.41 -13.99 26.04
CA LYS A 826 34.74 -13.72 27.44
C LYS A 826 35.42 -14.92 28.10
N TRP A 827 34.85 -16.11 27.97
CA TRP A 827 35.42 -17.30 28.60
C TRP A 827 36.72 -17.77 27.93
N VAL A 828 36.86 -17.59 26.62
CA VAL A 828 38.13 -17.86 25.92
C VAL A 828 39.22 -16.92 26.46
N GLU A 829 38.95 -15.61 26.54
CA GLU A 829 39.89 -14.63 27.08
C GLU A 829 40.23 -14.89 28.54
N GLU A 830 39.26 -15.27 29.37
CA GLU A 830 39.46 -15.55 30.79
C GLU A 830 40.40 -16.74 31.00
N LEU A 831 40.24 -17.80 30.21
CA LEU A 831 41.18 -18.94 30.23
C LEU A 831 42.59 -18.51 29.85
N GLY A 832 42.74 -17.62 28.87
CA GLY A 832 44.03 -17.07 28.45
C GLY A 832 44.72 -16.18 29.50
N ARG A 833 43.99 -15.66 30.50
CA ARG A 833 44.55 -14.89 31.62
C ARG A 833 44.96 -15.78 32.81
N THR A 834 44.32 -16.94 32.94
CA THR A 834 44.57 -17.91 34.03
C THR A 834 45.52 -19.05 33.66
N SER A 835 46.03 -19.06 32.43
CA SER A 835 47.06 -19.99 31.94
C SER A 835 48.38 -19.28 31.69
#